data_AF-A0A1Q7P2R3-F1
#
_entry.id   AF-A0A1Q7P2R3-F1
#
_cell.length_a   1.000
_cell.length_b   1.000
_cell.length_c   1.000
_cell.angle_alpha   90.00
_cell.angle_beta   90.00
_cell.angle_gamma   90.00
#
_symmetry.space_group_name_H-M   'P 1'
#
loop_
_entity.id
_entity.type
_entity.pdbx_description
1 polymer ?
#
loop_
_entity_poly.entity_id
_entity_poly.type
_entity_poly.pdbx_seq_one_letter_code
_entity_poly.pdbx_strand_id
1 'polypeptide(L)'
;MALARRVGLGFASRGKVSDCVAWAERARSTGLESVWFHDSYFERDAVTYASAVASQVEEIGVGLGALNPFTRHPVLIAMTVSALDEMAPSRIRLGLGSALPLRLGQMGIPYEPDDAATRTVSTIDTLHALWKGERLPPGKPGLPPLQPMFPPVHRVPIYVAGYRSPIMVVAGQKGDGYLARPAESIPGLQKLLRVMRRAAKDAGRDPQSIDVAGYLLTFIDETRRDALNRAKRDPFVIYMMSILSDVTLRRAGFEPENRDRIATKWRAEDYTGAGALIADELLDAYILCGTRREVAERAHAYHEAGMSLPLLQPVVQEEAQVTALLEAAVLYGSAEVGSAARVSLEAQRKTFAQDARNRLGGLWEIARPFSFTASTVPVAAGGALAALAGAFDPWLFLATLVGAVALHVGTNVTNEIYDVRKGVDTIVSPRASHAIVKGRISERAAYRFAIAAFAVAVLVGLYLTSVRGWPIVALGIVGLVGGYTYTAPPFQYKFGPVGIPLVFLLMGPLMVIGSFYAVSGLFDLRAVAASIPVGLLVAAILHGNEWRDISEDARAGAATFSVRAGRGAAHWLYVALVVGAYLALSAGVVFGLLPTWTLLAMLSLPLLVRQIRSSELGATGQQRAIAMIDLETAQLHAAFGFFGLTFRGPRERFWDRMTATGLTLGALALATDRDARRTRIGPREVALGLGSAAGLYGLFRMGDPIARKVMPRGGEQIGDIYALRSLRTKEELVARLALIIGPAEELFWRGFVQSRAGYVTSTLLYGGAHVVTENATLLGAATVAGAYWGLLRALGMPLGALVISHVAWDIWIFLVAPTEDVAD
;
A
#
# COMPACT_ATOMS: atom_id res chain seq x y z
N MET A 1 -28.41 17.41 -0.51
CA MET A 1 -29.33 17.49 0.65
C MET A 1 -28.76 18.53 1.59
N ALA A 2 -29.50 19.56 1.99
CA ALA A 2 -28.94 20.60 2.87
C ALA A 2 -29.01 20.14 4.33
N LEU A 3 -27.87 20.13 5.02
CA LEU A 3 -27.79 19.79 6.45
C LEU A 3 -28.34 20.95 7.30
N ALA A 4 -28.95 20.64 8.44
CA ALA A 4 -29.51 21.62 9.37
C ALA A 4 -28.42 22.40 10.13
N ARG A 5 -27.26 21.76 10.36
CA ARG A 5 -26.08 22.39 10.98
C ARG A 5 -24.90 22.37 10.02
N ARG A 6 -24.14 23.47 10.03
CA ARG A 6 -22.88 23.63 9.29
C ARG A 6 -21.81 22.71 9.86
N VAL A 7 -21.12 21.97 8.99
CA VAL A 7 -20.02 21.06 9.35
C VAL A 7 -19.04 20.95 8.18
N GLY A 8 -17.75 20.83 8.51
CA GLY A 8 -16.71 20.57 7.53
C GLY A 8 -15.81 19.39 7.91
N LEU A 9 -14.94 19.01 6.99
CA LEU A 9 -13.87 18.04 7.26
C LEU A 9 -12.51 18.72 7.30
N GLY A 10 -11.65 18.28 8.21
CA GLY A 10 -10.23 18.60 8.20
C GLY A 10 -9.40 17.44 7.64
N PHE A 11 -8.45 17.75 6.77
CA PHE A 11 -7.48 16.80 6.23
C PHE A 11 -6.05 17.28 6.45
N ALA A 12 -5.17 16.33 6.76
CA ALA A 12 -3.74 16.52 6.69
C ALA A 12 -3.28 16.34 5.23
N SER A 13 -2.22 17.04 4.83
CA SER A 13 -1.72 17.06 3.45
C SER A 13 -0.80 15.85 3.19
N ARG A 14 -1.38 14.65 3.36
CA ARG A 14 -0.72 13.34 3.28
C ARG A 14 -1.56 12.34 2.47
N GLY A 15 -0.97 11.22 2.07
CA GLY A 15 -1.64 10.21 1.23
C GLY A 15 -1.70 10.61 -0.25
N LYS A 16 -2.60 10.02 -1.05
CA LYS A 16 -2.75 10.40 -2.47
C LYS A 16 -3.71 11.59 -2.60
N VAL A 17 -3.39 12.51 -3.51
CA VAL A 17 -4.25 13.67 -3.80
C VAL A 17 -5.62 13.20 -4.34
N SER A 18 -5.64 12.16 -5.17
CA SER A 18 -6.87 11.56 -5.71
C SER A 18 -7.85 11.10 -4.63
N ASP A 19 -7.34 10.61 -3.49
CA ASP A 19 -8.17 10.09 -2.41
C ASP A 19 -8.87 11.27 -1.70
N CYS A 20 -8.15 12.37 -1.48
CA CYS A 20 -8.73 13.60 -0.91
C CYS A 20 -9.80 14.23 -1.81
N VAL A 21 -9.60 14.20 -3.14
CA VAL A 21 -10.62 14.64 -4.11
C VAL A 21 -11.87 13.77 -4.00
N ALA A 22 -11.71 12.44 -3.98
CA ALA A 22 -12.83 11.52 -3.80
C ALA A 22 -13.57 11.72 -2.47
N TRP A 23 -12.84 12.00 -1.39
CA TRP A 23 -13.43 12.28 -0.08
C TRP A 23 -14.18 13.61 -0.03
N ALA A 24 -13.63 14.64 -0.67
CA ALA A 24 -14.31 15.93 -0.82
C ALA A 24 -15.61 15.80 -1.64
N GLU A 25 -15.63 14.99 -2.69
CA GLU A 25 -16.84 14.72 -3.46
C GLU A 25 -17.91 13.97 -2.64
N ARG A 26 -17.49 13.04 -1.76
CA ARG A 26 -18.40 12.40 -0.79
C ARG A 26 -18.93 13.39 0.25
N ALA A 27 -18.08 14.29 0.75
CA ALA A 27 -18.50 15.36 1.64
C ALA A 27 -19.54 16.28 0.97
N ARG A 28 -19.31 16.67 -0.29
CA ARG A 28 -20.22 17.48 -1.09
C ARG A 28 -21.58 16.80 -1.26
N SER A 29 -21.57 15.55 -1.75
CA SER A 29 -22.80 14.79 -2.01
C SER A 29 -23.64 14.52 -0.75
N THR A 30 -23.02 14.50 0.43
CA THR A 30 -23.69 14.35 1.73
C THR A 30 -24.10 15.69 2.38
N GLY A 31 -23.79 16.82 1.73
CA GLY A 31 -24.24 18.14 2.16
C GLY A 31 -23.33 18.86 3.15
N LEU A 32 -22.08 18.39 3.35
CA LEU A 32 -21.10 19.10 4.16
C LEU A 32 -20.70 20.41 3.48
N GLU A 33 -20.42 21.44 4.29
CA GLU A 33 -20.17 22.79 3.78
C GLU A 33 -18.78 22.96 3.18
N SER A 34 -17.76 22.36 3.80
CA SER A 34 -16.37 22.61 3.41
C SER A 34 -15.40 21.49 3.77
N VAL A 35 -14.30 21.43 3.03
CA VAL A 35 -13.10 20.65 3.38
C VAL A 35 -11.92 21.58 3.59
N TRP A 36 -11.08 21.29 4.58
CA TRP A 36 -9.96 22.14 4.99
C TRP A 36 -8.66 21.36 5.01
N PHE A 37 -7.62 21.91 4.40
CA PHE A 37 -6.30 21.28 4.33
C PHE A 37 -5.31 21.94 5.28
N HIS A 38 -4.71 21.12 6.15
CA HIS A 38 -3.74 21.59 7.13
C HIS A 38 -2.36 21.81 6.51
N ASP A 39 -1.77 22.99 6.78
CA ASP A 39 -0.41 23.34 6.36
C ASP A 39 0.59 22.83 7.42
N SER A 40 0.77 21.50 7.44
CA SER A 40 1.72 20.82 8.34
C SER A 40 3.12 20.80 7.74
N TYR A 41 4.08 21.42 8.42
CA TYR A 41 5.49 21.35 8.01
C TYR A 41 5.97 19.89 7.97
N PHE A 42 6.77 19.56 6.94
CA PHE A 42 7.28 18.22 6.63
C PHE A 42 6.27 17.21 6.09
N GLU A 43 5.00 17.61 5.91
CA GLU A 43 4.06 16.92 5.02
C GLU A 43 4.12 17.53 3.61
N ARG A 44 3.16 17.18 2.73
CA ARG A 44 3.04 17.85 1.43
C ARG A 44 2.36 19.20 1.61
N ASP A 45 2.46 20.03 0.58
CA ASP A 45 1.89 21.37 0.55
C ASP A 45 0.35 21.35 0.52
N ALA A 46 -0.28 22.12 1.42
CA ALA A 46 -1.73 22.20 1.55
C ALA A 46 -2.42 22.88 0.36
N VAL A 47 -1.76 23.88 -0.24
CA VAL A 47 -2.28 24.60 -1.41
C VAL A 47 -2.47 23.63 -2.58
N THR A 48 -1.53 22.72 -2.80
CA THR A 48 -1.61 21.70 -3.84
C THR A 48 -2.85 20.81 -3.71
N TYR A 49 -3.19 20.39 -2.49
CA TYR A 49 -4.38 19.59 -2.23
C TYR A 49 -5.67 20.42 -2.40
N ALA A 50 -5.66 21.66 -1.90
CA ALA A 50 -6.75 22.59 -2.07
C ALA A 50 -7.03 22.90 -3.55
N SER A 51 -5.99 23.14 -4.37
CA SER A 51 -6.12 23.34 -5.83
C SER A 51 -6.75 22.14 -6.53
N ALA A 52 -6.36 20.92 -6.13
CA ALA A 52 -6.91 19.70 -6.71
C ALA A 52 -8.41 19.53 -6.41
N VAL A 53 -8.86 19.86 -5.19
CA VAL A 53 -10.29 19.85 -4.85
C VAL A 53 -11.03 21.02 -5.49
N ALA A 54 -10.48 22.23 -5.43
CA ALA A 54 -11.07 23.44 -6.00
C ALA A 54 -11.42 23.26 -7.48
N SER A 55 -10.53 22.60 -8.24
CA SER A 55 -10.68 22.36 -9.69
C SER A 55 -11.55 21.15 -10.07
N GLN A 56 -11.81 20.21 -9.17
CA GLN A 56 -12.49 18.94 -9.51
C GLN A 56 -13.80 18.71 -8.75
N VAL A 57 -14.03 19.44 -7.65
CA VAL A 57 -15.21 19.28 -6.80
C VAL A 57 -15.95 20.61 -6.75
N GLU A 58 -17.11 20.62 -7.38
CA GLU A 58 -17.99 21.79 -7.44
C GLU A 58 -18.70 22.01 -6.10
N GLU A 59 -19.26 23.21 -5.91
CA GLU A 59 -20.13 23.63 -4.78
C GLU A 59 -19.49 23.64 -3.37
N ILE A 60 -18.64 22.69 -3.02
CA ILE A 60 -18.06 22.57 -1.68
C ILE A 60 -17.04 23.69 -1.41
N GLY A 61 -17.07 24.22 -0.18
CA GLY A 61 -16.06 25.15 0.31
C GLY A 61 -14.69 24.51 0.44
N VAL A 62 -13.63 25.26 0.11
CA VAL A 62 -12.25 24.78 0.23
C VAL A 62 -11.48 25.72 1.15
N GLY A 63 -11.03 25.19 2.29
CA GLY A 63 -10.31 25.93 3.29
C GLY A 63 -8.82 25.61 3.34
N LEU A 64 -8.01 26.62 3.60
CA LEU A 64 -6.58 26.49 3.92
C LEU A 64 -6.42 26.70 5.43
N GLY A 65 -5.87 25.76 6.20
CA GLY A 65 -5.92 25.86 7.67
C GLY A 65 -4.64 25.40 8.38
N ALA A 66 -3.66 26.25 8.65
CA ALA A 66 -3.60 27.65 8.25
C ALA A 66 -2.25 27.96 7.61
N LEU A 67 -2.27 28.76 6.54
CA LEU A 67 -1.06 29.39 6.02
C LEU A 67 -0.53 30.39 7.04
N ASN A 68 0.70 30.85 6.86
CA ASN A 68 1.34 31.77 7.80
C ASN A 68 2.26 32.76 7.08
N PRO A 69 2.47 33.97 7.66
CA PRO A 69 3.26 35.02 7.04
C PRO A 69 4.78 34.83 7.19
N PHE A 70 5.23 33.75 7.83
CA PHE A 70 6.65 33.46 8.04
C PHE A 70 7.22 32.60 6.91
N THR A 71 6.46 31.61 6.44
CA THR A 71 6.90 30.72 5.35
C THR A 71 6.46 31.18 3.97
N ARG A 72 5.46 32.06 3.87
CA ARG A 72 5.00 32.64 2.60
C ARG A 72 4.85 34.15 2.74
N HIS A 73 5.48 34.88 1.83
CA HIS A 73 5.36 36.33 1.78
C HIS A 73 3.89 36.73 1.51
N PRO A 74 3.36 37.83 2.08
CA PRO A 74 1.96 38.24 1.89
C PRO A 74 1.52 38.34 0.42
N VAL A 75 2.39 38.83 -0.46
CA VAL A 75 2.14 38.88 -1.91
C VAL A 75 1.95 37.48 -2.52
N LEU A 76 2.75 36.49 -2.09
CA LEU A 76 2.61 35.10 -2.54
C LEU A 76 1.28 34.50 -2.07
N ILE A 77 0.87 34.81 -0.84
CA ILE A 77 -0.44 34.39 -0.32
C ILE A 77 -1.56 35.03 -1.15
N ALA A 78 -1.47 36.34 -1.45
CA ALA A 78 -2.47 37.06 -2.23
C ALA A 78 -2.68 36.45 -3.62
N MET A 79 -1.59 36.22 -4.37
CA MET A 79 -1.66 35.63 -5.71
C MET A 79 -2.13 34.17 -5.68
N THR A 80 -1.72 33.40 -4.67
CA THR A 80 -2.13 31.99 -4.54
C THR A 80 -3.63 31.90 -4.31
N VAL A 81 -4.15 32.70 -3.40
CA VAL A 81 -5.59 32.72 -3.09
C VAL A 81 -6.40 33.29 -4.25
N SER A 82 -5.86 34.27 -5.00
CA SER A 82 -6.51 34.76 -6.22
C SER A 82 -6.67 33.66 -7.27
N ALA A 83 -5.62 32.88 -7.54
CA ALA A 83 -5.71 31.74 -8.45
C ALA A 83 -6.69 30.65 -7.96
N LEU A 84 -6.70 30.39 -6.64
CA LEU A 84 -7.65 29.44 -6.05
C LEU A 84 -9.10 29.92 -6.15
N ASP A 85 -9.34 31.22 -5.94
CA ASP A 85 -10.67 31.80 -6.07
C ASP A 85 -11.15 31.82 -7.54
N GLU A 86 -10.25 31.99 -8.51
CA GLU A 86 -10.59 31.78 -9.93
C GLU A 86 -11.02 30.34 -10.21
N MET A 87 -10.31 29.35 -9.66
CA MET A 87 -10.68 27.93 -9.78
C MET A 87 -11.99 27.61 -9.07
N ALA A 88 -12.28 28.32 -7.98
CA ALA A 88 -13.39 28.04 -7.09
C ALA A 88 -14.06 29.33 -6.57
N PRO A 89 -14.79 30.05 -7.44
CA PRO A 89 -15.33 31.37 -7.12
C PRO A 89 -16.17 31.39 -5.85
N SER A 90 -15.81 32.26 -4.89
CA SER A 90 -16.52 32.41 -3.60
C SER A 90 -16.54 31.15 -2.71
N ARG A 91 -15.75 30.13 -3.01
CA ARG A 91 -15.67 28.88 -2.21
C ARG A 91 -14.43 28.80 -1.33
N ILE A 92 -13.43 29.63 -1.59
CA ILE A 92 -12.15 29.62 -0.86
C ILE A 92 -12.29 30.28 0.51
N ARG A 93 -11.68 29.68 1.54
CA ARG A 93 -11.56 30.24 2.90
C ARG A 93 -10.08 30.22 3.31
N LEU A 94 -9.54 31.36 3.73
CA LEU A 94 -8.13 31.48 4.10
C LEU A 94 -7.97 31.45 5.62
N GLY A 95 -7.47 30.35 6.16
CA GLY A 95 -6.88 30.32 7.49
C GLY A 95 -5.48 30.94 7.47
N LEU A 96 -5.28 31.96 8.31
CA LEU A 96 -4.00 32.65 8.48
C LEU A 96 -3.58 32.62 9.95
N GLY A 97 -2.45 31.97 10.23
CA GLY A 97 -2.00 31.70 11.59
C GLY A 97 -0.61 32.22 11.93
N SER A 98 -0.27 32.10 13.21
CA SER A 98 1.00 32.55 13.79
C SER A 98 2.20 31.62 13.53
N ALA A 99 2.06 30.59 12.70
CA ALA A 99 3.04 29.50 12.53
C ALA A 99 3.36 28.72 13.83
N LEU A 100 4.27 27.74 13.73
CA LEU A 100 4.75 26.92 14.86
C LEU A 100 6.24 27.20 15.13
N PRO A 101 6.60 27.80 16.29
CA PRO A 101 7.97 28.24 16.57
C PRO A 101 9.01 27.13 16.44
N LEU A 102 8.70 25.94 16.97
CA LEU A 102 9.57 24.76 16.88
C LEU A 102 9.93 24.43 15.43
N ARG A 103 8.94 24.48 14.54
CA ARG A 103 9.09 24.09 13.13
C ARG A 103 9.79 25.17 12.33
N LEU A 104 9.49 26.44 12.60
CA LEU A 104 10.22 27.58 12.02
C LEU A 104 11.70 27.52 12.40
N GLY A 105 12.02 27.24 13.66
CA GLY A 105 13.40 27.06 14.12
C GLY A 105 14.12 25.93 13.40
N GLN A 106 13.45 24.80 13.15
CA GLN A 106 14.00 23.69 12.34
C GLN A 106 14.29 24.09 10.89
N MET A 107 13.57 25.07 10.34
CA MET A 107 13.78 25.61 8.99
C MET A 107 14.74 26.82 8.97
N GLY A 108 15.27 27.23 10.12
CA GLY A 108 16.10 28.43 10.23
C GLY A 108 15.36 29.75 9.99
N ILE A 109 14.01 29.75 10.12
CA ILE A 109 13.20 30.95 9.94
C ILE A 109 13.08 31.67 11.29
N PRO A 110 13.52 32.94 11.38
CA PRO A 110 13.41 33.72 12.61
C PRO A 110 11.96 33.86 13.06
N TYR A 111 11.73 33.72 14.36
CA TYR A 111 10.41 33.82 14.95
C TYR A 111 10.48 34.50 16.32
N GLU A 112 9.75 35.60 16.45
CA GLU A 112 9.51 36.25 17.73
C GLU A 112 8.03 36.13 18.12
N PRO A 113 7.72 35.67 19.36
CA PRO A 113 6.37 35.56 19.89
C PRO A 113 5.47 36.78 19.66
N ASP A 114 6.00 37.98 19.86
CA ASP A 114 5.26 39.24 19.84
C ASP A 114 5.04 39.77 18.41
N ASP A 115 5.95 39.42 17.49
CA ASP A 115 5.85 39.79 16.07
C ASP A 115 4.70 39.08 15.35
N ALA A 116 4.28 37.91 15.83
CA ALA A 116 3.29 37.10 15.12
C ALA A 116 1.95 37.82 14.94
N ALA A 117 1.48 38.58 15.94
CA ALA A 117 0.24 39.34 15.83
C ALA A 117 0.40 40.50 14.83
N THR A 118 1.47 41.28 14.96
CA THR A 118 1.78 42.41 14.07
C THR A 118 1.93 41.97 12.61
N ARG A 119 2.67 40.89 12.36
CA ARG A 119 2.81 40.31 11.00
C ARG A 119 1.50 39.80 10.45
N THR A 120 0.67 39.17 11.27
CA THR A 120 -0.66 38.71 10.85
C THR A 120 -1.55 39.90 10.45
N VAL A 121 -1.58 40.97 11.25
CA VAL A 121 -2.30 42.21 10.93
C VAL A 121 -1.82 42.82 9.61
N SER A 122 -0.52 43.05 9.48
CA SER A 122 0.07 43.62 8.26
C SER A 122 -0.19 42.75 7.02
N THR A 123 -0.18 41.43 7.19
CA THR A 123 -0.53 40.49 6.12
C THR A 123 -1.98 40.64 5.71
N ILE A 124 -2.93 40.65 6.65
CA ILE A 124 -4.37 40.85 6.35
C ILE A 124 -4.59 42.15 5.58
N ASP A 125 -3.96 43.24 6.02
CA ASP A 125 -4.10 44.55 5.37
C ASP A 125 -3.51 44.53 3.95
N THR A 126 -2.35 43.87 3.76
CA THR A 126 -1.72 43.69 2.45
C THR A 126 -2.59 42.85 1.52
N LEU A 127 -3.17 41.74 2.02
CA LEU A 127 -4.05 40.87 1.25
C LEU A 127 -5.28 41.64 0.76
N HIS A 128 -5.98 42.33 1.65
CA HIS A 128 -7.18 43.10 1.30
C HIS A 128 -6.90 44.20 0.27
N ALA A 129 -5.78 44.93 0.38
CA ALA A 129 -5.42 45.96 -0.58
C ALA A 129 -5.14 45.35 -1.97
N LEU A 130 -4.31 44.31 -2.04
CA LEU A 130 -3.98 43.65 -3.31
C LEU A 130 -5.20 43.00 -3.96
N TRP A 131 -6.09 42.41 -3.16
CA TRP A 131 -7.35 41.80 -3.62
C TRP A 131 -8.39 42.79 -4.13
N LYS A 132 -8.26 44.08 -3.77
CA LYS A 132 -9.08 45.16 -4.36
C LYS A 132 -8.44 45.76 -5.62
N GLY A 133 -7.24 45.33 -6.00
CA GLY A 133 -6.48 45.93 -7.10
C GLY A 133 -5.69 47.18 -6.69
N GLU A 134 -5.57 47.47 -5.39
CA GLU A 134 -4.85 48.66 -4.89
C GLU A 134 -3.33 48.49 -5.05
N ARG A 135 -2.63 49.62 -5.23
CA ARG A 135 -1.15 49.66 -5.25
C ARG A 135 -0.61 49.88 -3.85
N LEU A 136 0.42 49.13 -3.47
CA LEU A 136 1.10 49.26 -2.18
C LEU A 136 2.53 49.77 -2.36
N PRO A 137 3.10 50.49 -1.38
CA PRO A 137 4.50 50.91 -1.43
C PRO A 137 5.44 49.69 -1.50
N PRO A 138 6.61 49.84 -2.15
CA PRO A 138 7.60 48.77 -2.17
C PRO A 138 8.19 48.51 -0.78
N GLY A 139 8.61 47.27 -0.52
CA GLY A 139 9.34 46.93 0.70
C GLY A 139 10.73 47.57 0.81
N LYS A 140 11.27 48.10 -0.30
CA LYS A 140 12.54 48.83 -0.34
C LYS A 140 12.34 50.18 -1.06
N PRO A 141 12.82 51.30 -0.49
CA PRO A 141 12.76 52.59 -1.16
C PRO A 141 13.43 52.57 -2.55
N GLY A 142 12.88 53.32 -3.50
CA GLY A 142 13.39 53.45 -4.86
C GLY A 142 12.98 52.34 -5.84
N LEU A 143 12.16 51.37 -5.41
CA LEU A 143 11.57 50.38 -6.31
C LEU A 143 10.15 50.80 -6.74
N PRO A 144 9.63 50.27 -7.87
CA PRO A 144 8.22 50.44 -8.23
C PRO A 144 7.27 49.87 -7.16
N PRO A 145 6.06 50.43 -7.00
CA PRO A 145 5.08 49.92 -6.05
C PRO A 145 4.66 48.49 -6.38
N LEU A 146 4.21 47.77 -5.35
CA LEU A 146 3.55 46.48 -5.54
C LEU A 146 2.21 46.74 -6.24
N GLN A 147 2.06 46.21 -7.46
CA GLN A 147 0.83 46.28 -8.23
C GLN A 147 0.34 44.86 -8.52
N PRO A 148 -0.87 44.47 -8.07
CA PRO A 148 -1.42 43.16 -8.39
C PRO A 148 -1.65 43.05 -9.90
N MET A 149 -1.19 41.93 -10.48
CA MET A 149 -1.38 41.58 -11.90
C MET A 149 -2.48 40.52 -12.08
N PHE A 150 -3.29 40.31 -11.04
CA PHE A 150 -4.45 39.42 -11.04
C PHE A 150 -5.72 40.25 -10.81
N PRO A 151 -6.89 39.79 -11.27
CA PRO A 151 -8.14 40.52 -11.07
C PRO A 151 -8.51 40.58 -9.58
N PRO A 152 -9.35 41.54 -9.16
CA PRO A 152 -9.94 41.52 -7.84
C PRO A 152 -10.60 40.16 -7.56
N VAL A 153 -10.35 39.62 -6.37
CA VAL A 153 -10.93 38.32 -5.97
C VAL A 153 -12.38 38.52 -5.54
N HIS A 154 -13.16 37.44 -5.57
CA HIS A 154 -14.43 37.40 -4.86
C HIS A 154 -14.19 37.54 -3.35
N ARG A 155 -15.26 37.65 -2.56
CA ARG A 155 -15.11 37.77 -1.10
C ARG A 155 -14.53 36.48 -0.51
N VAL A 156 -13.22 36.47 -0.23
CA VAL A 156 -12.52 35.39 0.47
C VAL A 156 -12.42 35.70 1.97
N PRO A 157 -13.15 34.99 2.85
CA PRO A 157 -13.08 35.23 4.28
C PRO A 157 -11.73 34.80 4.87
N ILE A 158 -11.16 35.64 5.74
CA ILE A 158 -9.93 35.36 6.46
C ILE A 158 -10.24 34.87 7.88
N TYR A 159 -9.89 33.61 8.15
CA TYR A 159 -9.96 32.98 9.45
C TYR A 159 -8.63 33.13 10.18
N VAL A 160 -8.62 33.89 11.26
CA VAL A 160 -7.40 34.06 12.06
C VAL A 160 -7.19 32.82 12.93
N ALA A 161 -6.05 32.16 12.79
CA ALA A 161 -5.72 30.92 13.48
C ALA A 161 -4.71 31.15 14.61
N GLY A 162 -5.03 30.70 15.82
CA GLY A 162 -4.12 30.74 16.95
C GLY A 162 -4.83 30.66 18.31
N TYR A 163 -4.06 30.74 19.39
CA TYR A 163 -4.58 30.52 20.75
C TYR A 163 -3.98 31.46 21.81
N ARG A 164 -3.06 32.36 21.41
CA ARG A 164 -2.47 33.35 22.31
C ARG A 164 -3.32 34.61 22.30
N SER A 165 -3.42 35.29 23.45
CA SER A 165 -4.29 36.46 23.60
C SER A 165 -4.09 37.54 22.52
N PRO A 166 -2.86 37.90 22.10
CA PRO A 166 -2.67 38.87 21.01
C PRO A 166 -3.30 38.42 19.67
N ILE A 167 -3.23 37.14 19.33
CA ILE A 167 -3.86 36.60 18.12
C ILE A 167 -5.39 36.60 18.24
N MET A 168 -5.93 36.34 19.44
CA MET A 168 -7.38 36.46 19.67
C MET A 168 -7.87 37.89 19.50
N VAL A 169 -7.05 38.88 19.87
CA VAL A 169 -7.34 40.30 19.62
C VAL A 169 -7.37 40.58 18.12
N VAL A 170 -6.40 40.10 17.34
CA VAL A 170 -6.39 40.22 15.87
C VAL A 170 -7.63 39.58 15.24
N ALA A 171 -8.02 38.38 15.70
CA ALA A 171 -9.24 37.71 15.25
C ALA A 171 -10.48 38.58 15.49
N GLY A 172 -10.62 39.16 16.68
CA GLY A 172 -11.71 40.07 17.03
C GLY A 172 -11.72 41.35 16.19
N GLN A 173 -10.57 41.95 15.96
CA GLN A 173 -10.44 43.24 15.27
C GLN A 173 -10.56 43.14 13.75
N LYS A 174 -10.01 42.09 13.13
CA LYS A 174 -9.84 42.01 11.67
C LYS A 174 -10.31 40.71 11.00
N GLY A 175 -10.52 39.63 11.75
CA GLY A 175 -10.92 38.34 11.16
C GLY A 175 -12.38 38.33 10.71
N ASP A 176 -12.67 37.72 9.56
CA ASP A 176 -14.02 37.26 9.20
C ASP A 176 -14.40 36.00 9.99
N GLY A 177 -13.39 35.24 10.42
CA GLY A 177 -13.55 34.10 11.28
C GLY A 177 -12.37 33.86 12.22
N TYR A 178 -12.58 32.95 13.15
CA TYR A 178 -11.58 32.37 14.03
C TYR A 178 -11.45 30.88 13.76
N LEU A 179 -10.22 30.41 13.57
CA LEU A 179 -9.92 28.99 13.42
C LEU A 179 -9.26 28.47 14.69
N ALA A 180 -10.03 27.75 15.51
CA ALA A 180 -9.56 27.10 16.71
C ALA A 180 -8.58 25.97 16.35
N ARG A 181 -7.51 25.88 17.16
CA ARG A 181 -6.46 24.89 16.96
C ARG A 181 -6.98 23.45 17.13
N PRO A 182 -6.31 22.46 16.52
CA PRO A 182 -6.53 21.06 16.88
C PRO A 182 -6.29 20.83 18.38
N ALA A 183 -7.03 19.88 18.96
CA ALA A 183 -6.93 19.53 20.37
C ALA A 183 -7.16 20.73 21.31
N GLU A 184 -8.24 21.48 21.10
CA GLU A 184 -8.70 22.51 22.03
C GLU A 184 -9.80 21.96 22.95
N SER A 185 -9.71 22.23 24.24
CA SER A 185 -10.76 21.82 25.21
C SER A 185 -11.93 22.80 25.19
N ILE A 186 -13.14 22.36 25.53
CA ILE A 186 -14.32 23.24 25.63
C ILE A 186 -14.09 24.44 26.58
N PRO A 187 -13.58 24.25 27.82
CA PRO A 187 -13.28 25.39 28.71
C PRO A 187 -12.22 26.33 28.12
N GLY A 188 -11.23 25.78 27.43
CA GLY A 188 -10.20 26.53 26.70
C GLY A 188 -10.81 27.41 25.62
N LEU A 189 -11.63 26.82 24.75
CA LEU A 189 -12.35 27.51 23.68
C LEU A 189 -13.19 28.67 24.22
N GLN A 190 -14.06 28.42 25.21
CA GLN A 190 -14.92 29.46 25.79
C GLN A 190 -14.12 30.65 26.35
N LYS A 191 -12.94 30.40 26.95
CA LYS A 191 -12.05 31.46 27.43
C LYS A 191 -11.45 32.26 26.27
N LEU A 192 -11.01 31.61 25.20
CA LEU A 192 -10.47 32.29 24.02
C LEU A 192 -11.54 33.13 23.30
N LEU A 193 -12.74 32.58 23.12
CA LEU A 193 -13.87 33.28 22.52
C LEU A 193 -14.27 34.54 23.31
N ARG A 194 -14.17 34.53 24.65
CA ARG A 194 -14.39 35.74 25.46
C ARG A 194 -13.40 36.86 25.13
N VAL A 195 -12.12 36.53 24.96
CA VAL A 195 -11.08 37.52 24.59
C VAL A 195 -11.35 38.10 23.21
N MET A 196 -11.62 37.23 22.23
CA MET A 196 -11.93 37.63 20.85
C MET A 196 -13.17 38.51 20.78
N ARG A 197 -14.27 38.10 21.41
CA ARG A 197 -15.54 38.83 21.39
C ARG A 197 -15.40 40.19 22.06
N ARG A 198 -14.61 40.30 23.14
CA ARG A 198 -14.29 41.59 23.75
C ARG A 198 -13.52 42.49 22.78
N ALA A 199 -12.46 41.97 22.16
CA ALA A 199 -11.67 42.72 21.19
C ALA A 199 -12.50 43.18 19.97
N ALA A 200 -13.48 42.39 19.52
CA ALA A 200 -14.41 42.77 18.47
C ALA A 200 -15.29 43.96 18.89
N LYS A 201 -15.87 43.91 20.10
CA LYS A 201 -16.65 45.03 20.66
C LYS A 201 -15.80 46.30 20.82
N ASP A 202 -14.60 46.16 21.36
CA ASP A 202 -13.67 47.28 21.57
C ASP A 202 -13.26 47.92 20.22
N ALA A 203 -13.33 47.18 19.12
CA ALA A 203 -13.11 47.66 17.75
C ALA A 203 -14.39 48.08 17.01
N GLY A 204 -15.55 48.14 17.68
CA GLY A 204 -16.82 48.54 17.09
C GLY A 204 -17.42 47.51 16.11
N ARG A 205 -16.99 46.25 16.16
CA ARG A 205 -17.52 45.16 15.32
C ARG A 205 -18.52 44.32 16.11
N ASP A 206 -19.52 43.77 15.42
CA ASP A 206 -20.42 42.78 16.00
C ASP A 206 -19.66 41.47 16.24
N PRO A 207 -19.53 40.98 17.49
CA PRO A 207 -18.86 39.72 17.77
C PRO A 207 -19.52 38.50 17.13
N GLN A 208 -20.79 38.58 16.76
CA GLN A 208 -21.51 37.50 16.06
C GLN A 208 -21.20 37.45 14.57
N SER A 209 -20.59 38.50 13.99
CA SER A 209 -20.18 38.49 12.59
C SER A 209 -18.90 37.67 12.35
N ILE A 210 -18.25 37.17 13.40
CA ILE A 210 -17.01 36.39 13.33
C ILE A 210 -17.37 34.92 13.38
N ASP A 211 -17.19 34.22 12.25
CA ASP A 211 -17.45 32.78 12.17
C ASP A 211 -16.43 31.99 13.01
N VAL A 212 -16.85 30.93 13.70
CA VAL A 212 -15.96 30.13 14.56
C VAL A 212 -15.85 28.72 14.02
N ALA A 213 -14.72 28.44 13.37
CA ALA A 213 -14.36 27.11 12.90
C ALA A 213 -13.32 26.46 13.83
N GLY A 214 -13.20 25.14 13.82
CA GLY A 214 -12.16 24.48 14.62
C GLY A 214 -11.93 23.02 14.29
N TYR A 215 -10.67 22.60 14.29
CA TYR A 215 -10.29 21.22 14.05
C TYR A 215 -10.59 20.36 15.28
N LEU A 216 -11.53 19.43 15.12
CA LEU A 216 -11.86 18.42 16.12
C LEU A 216 -11.20 17.11 15.70
N LEU A 217 -10.10 16.76 16.36
CA LEU A 217 -9.43 15.49 16.13
C LEU A 217 -10.34 14.35 16.57
N THR A 218 -10.53 13.37 15.70
CA THR A 218 -11.45 12.26 15.91
C THR A 218 -10.73 10.92 15.80
N PHE A 219 -11.19 9.98 16.61
CA PHE A 219 -10.82 8.59 16.54
C PHE A 219 -12.09 7.77 16.65
N ILE A 220 -12.56 7.20 15.53
CA ILE A 220 -13.86 6.55 15.47
C ILE A 220 -13.70 5.04 15.42
N ASP A 221 -14.45 4.34 16.27
CA ASP A 221 -14.58 2.89 16.21
C ASP A 221 -16.05 2.48 16.43
N GLU A 222 -16.32 1.19 16.36
CA GLU A 222 -17.66 0.64 16.64
C GLU A 222 -18.02 0.74 18.12
N THR A 223 -17.03 0.77 19.01
CA THR A 223 -17.24 0.98 20.45
C THR A 223 -16.33 2.08 20.97
N ARG A 224 -16.82 2.82 21.98
CA ARG A 224 -16.04 3.83 22.69
C ARG A 224 -14.71 3.28 23.21
N ARG A 225 -14.76 2.08 23.80
CA ARG A 225 -13.57 1.45 24.40
C ARG A 225 -12.51 1.13 23.36
N ASP A 226 -12.92 0.64 22.20
CA ASP A 226 -11.98 0.35 21.09
C ASP A 226 -11.36 1.63 20.53
N ALA A 227 -12.15 2.69 20.39
CA ALA A 227 -11.66 4.01 19.95
C ALA A 227 -10.60 4.58 20.92
N LEU A 228 -10.90 4.60 22.22
CA LEU A 228 -9.97 5.04 23.26
C LEU A 228 -8.69 4.19 23.29
N ASN A 229 -8.84 2.86 23.25
CA ASN A 229 -7.69 1.95 23.26
C ASN A 229 -6.78 2.15 22.04
N ARG A 230 -7.35 2.35 20.84
CA ARG A 230 -6.56 2.58 19.64
C ARG A 230 -5.90 3.96 19.65
N ALA A 231 -6.63 5.00 20.08
CA ALA A 231 -6.08 6.34 20.24
C ALA A 231 -4.90 6.38 21.22
N LYS A 232 -4.98 5.70 22.37
CA LYS A 232 -3.88 5.63 23.36
C LYS A 232 -2.64 4.89 22.86
N ARG A 233 -2.75 4.12 21.79
CA ARG A 233 -1.62 3.43 21.13
C ARG A 233 -1.07 4.22 19.96
N ASP A 234 -1.77 5.27 19.52
CA ASP A 234 -1.39 6.06 18.37
C ASP A 234 -0.27 7.05 18.74
N PRO A 235 0.88 7.02 18.04
CA PRO A 235 2.02 7.87 18.36
C PRO A 235 1.73 9.36 18.20
N PHE A 236 0.88 9.76 17.24
CA PHE A 236 0.50 11.16 17.12
C PHE A 236 -0.35 11.60 18.31
N VAL A 237 -1.28 10.76 18.79
CA VAL A 237 -2.05 11.03 20.01
C VAL A 237 -1.15 11.14 21.23
N ILE A 238 -0.24 10.18 21.44
CA ILE A 238 0.68 10.21 22.58
C ILE A 238 1.56 11.46 22.52
N TYR A 239 2.11 11.78 21.35
CA TYR A 239 2.87 13.00 21.11
C TYR A 239 2.05 14.24 21.50
N MET A 240 0.83 14.36 20.98
CA MET A 240 -0.05 15.50 21.25
C MET A 240 -0.32 15.65 22.75
N MET A 241 -0.56 14.56 23.47
CA MET A 241 -0.74 14.60 24.93
C MET A 241 0.54 14.98 25.67
N SER A 242 1.71 14.59 25.15
CA SER A 242 3.02 14.86 25.76
C SER A 242 3.51 16.31 25.63
N ILE A 243 2.90 17.10 24.75
CA ILE A 243 3.32 18.49 24.47
C ILE A 243 2.29 19.54 24.89
N LEU A 244 1.20 19.15 25.55
CA LEU A 244 0.22 20.10 26.09
C LEU A 244 0.90 21.04 27.09
N SER A 245 0.65 22.34 26.96
CA SER A 245 1.19 23.34 27.88
C SER A 245 0.49 23.30 29.23
N ASP A 246 1.18 23.68 30.31
CA ASP A 246 0.61 23.74 31.67
C ASP A 246 -0.66 24.58 31.72
N VAL A 247 -0.67 25.70 30.99
CA VAL A 247 -1.84 26.59 30.89
C VAL A 247 -3.02 25.87 30.25
N THR A 248 -2.78 25.01 29.25
CA THR A 248 -3.82 24.22 28.58
C THR A 248 -4.38 23.16 29.53
N LEU A 249 -3.50 22.41 30.18
CA LEU A 249 -3.88 21.35 31.12
C LEU A 249 -4.68 21.89 32.31
N ARG A 250 -4.18 22.93 32.97
CA ARG A 250 -4.88 23.54 34.12
C ARG A 250 -6.25 24.10 33.75
N ARG A 251 -6.41 24.65 32.53
CA ARG A 251 -7.72 25.12 32.04
C ARG A 251 -8.73 23.98 31.85
N ALA A 252 -8.26 22.79 31.52
CA ALA A 252 -9.08 21.59 31.38
C ALA A 252 -9.20 20.78 32.69
N GLY A 253 -8.60 21.26 33.80
CA GLY A 253 -8.68 20.61 35.11
C GLY A 253 -7.68 19.48 35.35
N PHE A 254 -6.57 19.44 34.61
CA PHE A 254 -5.53 18.41 34.74
C PHE A 254 -4.23 18.96 35.30
N GLU A 255 -3.54 18.14 36.11
CA GLU A 255 -2.21 18.46 36.63
C GLU A 255 -1.10 18.21 35.59
N PRO A 256 -0.14 19.14 35.40
CA PRO A 256 0.96 19.00 34.45
C PRO A 256 1.88 17.78 34.66
N GLU A 257 2.02 17.30 35.89
CA GLU A 257 2.93 16.20 36.23
C GLU A 257 2.63 14.91 35.47
N ASN A 258 1.34 14.62 35.21
CA ASN A 258 0.93 13.47 34.41
C ASN A 258 1.46 13.57 32.97
N ARG A 259 1.42 14.76 32.38
CA ARG A 259 1.96 15.02 31.05
C ARG A 259 3.48 14.84 31.03
N ASP A 260 4.19 15.27 32.06
CA ASP A 260 5.66 15.12 32.11
C ASP A 260 6.10 13.66 32.21
N ARG A 261 5.33 12.83 32.93
CA ARG A 261 5.53 11.37 32.95
C ARG A 261 5.29 10.74 31.57
N ILE A 262 4.22 11.13 30.88
CA ILE A 262 3.95 10.71 29.49
C ILE A 262 5.10 11.14 28.57
N ALA A 263 5.53 12.40 28.67
CA ALA A 263 6.61 12.95 27.85
C ALA A 263 7.96 12.27 28.10
N THR A 264 8.24 11.86 29.33
CA THR A 264 9.45 11.09 29.68
C THR A 264 9.45 9.73 28.98
N LYS A 265 8.33 9.00 29.04
CA LYS A 265 8.16 7.73 28.34
C LYS A 265 8.22 7.89 26.82
N TRP A 266 7.56 8.92 26.28
CA TRP A 266 7.59 9.24 24.86
C TRP A 266 9.00 9.55 24.34
N ARG A 267 9.79 10.37 25.06
CA ARG A 267 11.19 10.68 24.69
C ARG A 267 12.11 9.48 24.78
N ALA A 268 11.80 8.53 25.66
CA ALA A 268 12.47 7.23 25.74
C ALA A 268 11.97 6.23 24.68
N GLU A 269 11.11 6.66 23.74
CA GLU A 269 10.46 5.83 22.71
C GLU A 269 9.61 4.66 23.29
N ASP A 270 9.27 4.71 24.60
CA ASP A 270 8.37 3.76 25.27
C ASP A 270 6.89 4.17 25.05
N TYR A 271 6.40 3.95 23.82
CA TYR A 271 5.04 4.32 23.42
C TYR A 271 3.97 3.53 24.16
N THR A 272 4.21 2.25 24.46
CA THR A 272 3.28 1.39 25.19
C THR A 272 3.11 1.88 26.63
N GLY A 273 4.22 2.19 27.31
CA GLY A 273 4.21 2.77 28.65
C GLY A 273 3.62 4.18 28.66
N ALA A 274 3.94 5.02 27.66
CA ALA A 274 3.38 6.36 27.54
C ALA A 274 1.85 6.32 27.34
N GLY A 275 1.36 5.46 26.44
CA GLY A 275 -0.06 5.26 26.17
C GLY A 275 -0.84 4.75 27.39
N ALA A 276 -0.24 3.87 28.19
CA ALA A 276 -0.84 3.37 29.43
C ALA A 276 -1.01 4.45 30.52
N LEU A 277 -0.21 5.52 30.47
CA LEU A 277 -0.31 6.65 31.40
C LEU A 277 -1.37 7.70 30.99
N ILE A 278 -1.88 7.64 29.75
CA ILE A 278 -2.93 8.56 29.29
C ILE A 278 -4.25 8.12 29.92
N ALA A 279 -4.82 8.95 30.81
CA ALA A 279 -6.16 8.74 31.36
C ALA A 279 -7.24 8.90 30.28
N ASP A 280 -8.36 8.16 30.38
CA ASP A 280 -9.48 8.28 29.41
C ASP A 280 -10.02 9.73 29.39
N GLU A 281 -10.12 10.35 30.56
CA GLU A 281 -10.63 11.72 30.75
C GLU A 281 -9.71 12.78 30.13
N LEU A 282 -8.39 12.59 30.25
CA LEU A 282 -7.40 13.48 29.64
C LEU A 282 -7.53 13.43 28.11
N LEU A 283 -7.64 12.22 27.55
CA LEU A 283 -7.79 12.04 26.12
C LEU A 283 -9.11 12.66 25.61
N ASP A 284 -10.21 12.39 26.32
CA ASP A 284 -11.54 12.92 26.00
C ASP A 284 -11.60 14.44 25.98
N ALA A 285 -10.83 15.12 26.83
CA ALA A 285 -10.80 16.57 26.88
C ALA A 285 -10.28 17.24 25.58
N TYR A 286 -9.56 16.49 24.74
CA TYR A 286 -8.86 17.04 23.58
C TYR A 286 -9.12 16.29 22.26
N ILE A 287 -9.55 15.03 22.31
CA ILE A 287 -9.79 14.19 21.13
C ILE A 287 -11.17 13.54 21.25
N LEU A 288 -11.93 13.55 20.16
CA LEU A 288 -13.24 12.94 20.06
C LEU A 288 -13.08 11.45 19.75
N CYS A 289 -12.88 10.66 20.80
CA CYS A 289 -12.81 9.20 20.74
C CYS A 289 -14.18 8.58 21.00
N GLY A 290 -14.70 7.78 20.06
CA GLY A 290 -15.99 7.14 20.27
C GLY A 290 -16.58 6.44 19.05
N THR A 291 -17.86 6.13 19.14
CA THR A 291 -18.71 5.77 18.01
C THR A 291 -19.03 6.99 17.15
N ARG A 292 -19.56 6.78 15.93
CA ARG A 292 -20.01 7.87 15.05
C ARG A 292 -20.96 8.84 15.76
N ARG A 293 -21.92 8.30 16.52
CA ARG A 293 -22.89 9.08 17.29
C ARG A 293 -22.23 9.84 18.44
N GLU A 294 -21.35 9.21 19.20
CA GLU A 294 -20.64 9.90 20.30
C GLU A 294 -19.75 11.03 19.78
N VAL A 295 -19.07 10.83 18.65
CA VAL A 295 -18.29 11.90 18.00
C VAL A 295 -19.21 13.03 17.54
N ALA A 296 -20.37 12.72 16.96
CA ALA A 296 -21.37 13.72 16.58
C ALA A 296 -21.94 14.50 17.80
N GLU A 297 -22.23 13.81 18.91
CA GLU A 297 -22.68 14.43 20.18
C GLU A 297 -21.60 15.33 20.79
N ARG A 298 -20.33 14.90 20.74
CA ARG A 298 -19.20 15.72 21.19
C ARG A 298 -19.00 16.93 20.29
N ALA A 299 -19.11 16.79 18.98
CA ALA A 299 -19.08 17.92 18.05
C ALA A 299 -20.21 18.92 18.35
N HIS A 300 -21.40 18.43 18.71
CA HIS A 300 -22.49 19.28 19.19
C HIS A 300 -22.16 20.02 20.50
N ALA A 301 -21.46 19.40 21.44
CA ALA A 301 -21.00 20.11 22.64
C ALA A 301 -20.03 21.28 22.32
N TYR A 302 -19.20 21.16 21.27
CA TYR A 302 -18.38 22.28 20.78
C TYR A 302 -19.23 23.36 20.11
N HIS A 303 -20.29 22.97 19.39
CA HIS A 303 -21.25 23.91 18.83
C HIS A 303 -21.92 24.77 19.90
N GLU A 304 -22.43 24.15 20.96
CA GLU A 304 -23.01 24.84 22.12
C GLU A 304 -21.98 25.74 22.85
N ALA A 305 -20.69 25.37 22.80
CA ALA A 305 -19.62 26.19 23.33
C ALA A 305 -19.26 27.41 22.45
N GLY A 306 -19.86 27.53 21.27
CA GLY A 306 -19.71 28.65 20.34
C GLY A 306 -18.90 28.37 19.08
N MET A 307 -18.69 27.09 18.71
CA MET A 307 -18.06 26.70 17.43
C MET A 307 -19.12 26.42 16.36
N SER A 308 -19.42 27.42 15.53
CA SER A 308 -20.43 27.34 14.47
C SER A 308 -20.08 26.35 13.35
N LEU A 309 -18.79 26.13 13.08
CA LEU A 309 -18.30 25.24 12.03
C LEU A 309 -17.27 24.22 12.58
N PRO A 310 -17.71 23.10 13.18
CA PRO A 310 -16.78 22.03 13.55
C PRO A 310 -16.16 21.41 12.29
N LEU A 311 -14.84 21.30 12.28
CA LEU A 311 -14.06 20.63 11.25
C LEU A 311 -13.64 19.26 11.79
N LEU A 312 -14.43 18.24 11.52
CA LEU A 312 -14.11 16.89 11.98
C LEU A 312 -12.88 16.39 11.20
N GLN A 313 -11.84 15.99 11.90
CA GLN A 313 -10.56 15.59 11.32
C GLN A 313 -10.16 14.20 11.81
N PRO A 314 -9.83 13.24 10.93
CA PRO A 314 -9.41 11.93 11.36
C PRO A 314 -7.95 12.00 11.83
N VAL A 315 -7.67 11.48 13.02
CA VAL A 315 -6.28 11.32 13.50
C VAL A 315 -5.48 10.42 12.55
N VAL A 316 -6.11 9.35 12.06
CA VAL A 316 -5.56 8.44 11.05
C VAL A 316 -6.35 8.61 9.75
N GLN A 317 -5.71 9.17 8.73
CA GLN A 317 -6.36 9.52 7.46
C GLN A 317 -6.40 8.31 6.49
N GLU A 318 -7.15 7.28 6.89
CA GLU A 318 -7.42 6.08 6.11
C GLU A 318 -8.90 6.04 5.67
N GLU A 319 -9.19 5.34 4.57
CA GLU A 319 -10.53 5.22 3.98
C GLU A 319 -11.62 4.86 5.01
N ALA A 320 -11.35 3.91 5.90
CA ALA A 320 -12.30 3.47 6.92
C ALA A 320 -12.59 4.57 7.96
N GLN A 321 -11.57 5.29 8.41
CA GLN A 321 -11.73 6.39 9.37
C GLN A 321 -12.44 7.59 8.72
N VAL A 322 -12.08 7.94 7.48
CA VAL A 322 -12.73 9.04 6.74
C VAL A 322 -14.21 8.72 6.46
N THR A 323 -14.54 7.47 6.14
CA THR A 323 -15.94 7.06 5.94
C THR A 323 -16.74 7.18 7.24
N ALA A 324 -16.21 6.67 8.36
CA ALA A 324 -16.88 6.79 9.66
C ALA A 324 -16.99 8.25 10.12
N LEU A 325 -16.02 9.09 9.76
CA LEU A 325 -16.02 10.53 10.00
C LEU A 325 -17.12 11.26 9.24
N LEU A 326 -17.29 10.93 7.95
CA LEU A 326 -18.38 11.45 7.11
C LEU A 326 -19.75 11.10 7.72
N GLU A 327 -19.94 9.86 8.16
CA GLU A 327 -21.16 9.42 8.83
C GLU A 327 -21.42 10.22 10.13
N ALA A 328 -20.37 10.42 10.95
CA ALA A 328 -20.48 11.24 12.16
C ALA A 328 -20.81 12.71 11.84
N ALA A 329 -20.21 13.27 10.78
CA ALA A 329 -20.50 14.63 10.32
C ALA A 329 -21.96 14.78 9.87
N VAL A 330 -22.50 13.80 9.14
CA VAL A 330 -23.91 13.79 8.72
C VAL A 330 -24.85 13.63 9.92
N LEU A 331 -24.54 12.77 10.89
CA LEU A 331 -25.33 12.65 12.13
C LEU A 331 -25.38 13.96 12.92
N TYR A 332 -24.26 14.68 12.99
CA TYR A 332 -24.21 16.01 13.60
C TYR A 332 -25.01 17.04 12.78
N GLY A 333 -24.79 17.05 11.45
CA GLY A 333 -25.37 18.02 10.52
C GLY A 333 -26.88 17.88 10.33
N SER A 334 -27.42 16.66 10.41
CA SER A 334 -28.86 16.37 10.33
C SER A 334 -29.64 16.76 11.58
N ALA A 335 -28.95 17.22 12.64
CA ALA A 335 -29.51 17.56 13.94
C ALA A 335 -30.17 16.40 14.70
N GLU A 336 -29.85 15.15 14.37
CA GLU A 336 -30.31 13.97 15.11
C GLU A 336 -29.73 13.90 16.54
N VAL A 337 -28.52 14.44 16.73
CA VAL A 337 -27.85 14.55 18.03
C VAL A 337 -28.21 15.87 18.73
N GLY A 338 -28.40 15.82 20.05
CA GLY A 338 -28.87 16.95 20.87
C GLY A 338 -30.38 16.94 21.15
N SER A 339 -31.16 16.07 20.47
CA SER A 339 -32.50 15.69 20.93
C SER A 339 -32.36 14.73 22.14
N ALA A 340 -33.28 14.77 23.11
CA ALA A 340 -33.18 14.06 24.40
C ALA A 340 -33.09 12.51 24.33
N ALA A 341 -32.94 11.93 23.14
CA ALA A 341 -32.76 10.50 22.92
C ALA A 341 -31.30 10.09 23.25
N ARG A 342 -31.03 9.82 24.53
CA ARG A 342 -29.85 9.05 24.94
C ARG A 342 -30.02 7.61 24.45
N VAL A 343 -29.16 7.17 23.52
CA VAL A 343 -29.13 5.77 23.09
C VAL A 343 -28.43 4.95 24.18
N SER A 344 -29.07 3.88 24.66
CA SER A 344 -28.49 2.96 25.63
C SER A 344 -27.24 2.28 25.06
N LEU A 345 -26.21 2.11 25.90
CA LEU A 345 -24.97 1.37 25.59
C LEU A 345 -25.20 -0.04 24.98
N GLU A 346 -26.38 -0.66 25.21
CA GLU A 346 -26.73 -1.96 24.63
C GLU A 346 -26.92 -1.95 23.10
N ALA A 347 -27.39 -0.83 22.52
CA ALA A 347 -27.56 -0.69 21.06
C ALA A 347 -26.22 -0.52 20.32
N GLN A 348 -25.10 -0.49 21.06
CA GLN A 348 -23.75 -0.22 20.57
C GLN A 348 -22.84 -1.46 20.59
N ARG A 349 -23.38 -2.64 20.90
CA ARG A 349 -22.64 -3.90 20.75
C ARG A 349 -22.54 -4.26 19.27
N LYS A 350 -21.32 -4.58 18.82
CA LYS A 350 -21.08 -5.14 17.47
C LYS A 350 -22.03 -6.31 17.24
N THR A 351 -22.69 -6.33 16.08
CA THR A 351 -23.47 -7.51 15.68
C THR A 351 -22.55 -8.71 15.56
N PHE A 352 -23.06 -9.92 15.79
CA PHE A 352 -22.27 -11.15 15.65
C PHE A 352 -21.56 -11.24 14.28
N ALA A 353 -22.23 -10.85 13.20
CA ALA A 353 -21.68 -10.86 11.85
C ALA A 353 -20.52 -9.86 11.66
N GLN A 354 -20.62 -8.65 12.23
CA GLN A 354 -19.54 -7.66 12.19
C GLN A 354 -18.35 -8.10 13.06
N ASP A 355 -18.61 -8.66 14.23
CA ASP A 355 -17.59 -9.22 15.11
C ASP A 355 -16.83 -10.35 14.42
N ALA A 356 -17.54 -11.25 13.74
CA ALA A 356 -16.95 -12.32 12.95
C ALA A 356 -16.09 -11.76 11.80
N ARG A 357 -16.60 -10.79 11.02
CA ARG A 357 -15.85 -10.19 9.90
C ARG A 357 -14.57 -9.49 10.37
N ASN A 358 -14.64 -8.72 11.46
CA ASN A 358 -13.47 -8.02 12.01
C ASN A 358 -12.44 -9.00 12.54
N ARG A 359 -12.88 -10.07 13.23
CA ARG A 359 -11.99 -11.14 13.69
C ARG A 359 -11.33 -11.85 12.51
N LEU A 360 -12.09 -12.19 11.46
CA LEU A 360 -11.55 -12.82 10.26
C LEU A 360 -10.55 -11.89 9.54
N GLY A 361 -10.84 -10.60 9.44
CA GLY A 361 -9.91 -9.61 8.88
C GLY A 361 -8.61 -9.49 9.70
N GLY A 362 -8.73 -9.49 11.03
CA GLY A 362 -7.56 -9.51 11.92
C GLY A 362 -6.74 -10.80 11.82
N LEU A 363 -7.40 -11.95 11.70
CA LEU A 363 -6.76 -13.26 11.47
C LEU A 363 -6.05 -13.32 10.10
N TRP A 364 -6.65 -12.74 9.06
CA TRP A 364 -6.06 -12.64 7.73
C TRP A 364 -4.82 -11.74 7.73
N GLU A 365 -4.88 -10.58 8.39
CA GLU A 365 -3.74 -9.65 8.49
C GLU A 365 -2.57 -10.30 9.25
N ILE A 366 -2.81 -10.87 10.43
CA ILE A 366 -1.76 -11.47 11.26
C ILE A 366 -1.15 -12.74 10.65
N ALA A 367 -1.89 -13.46 9.80
CA ALA A 367 -1.37 -14.62 9.08
C ALA A 367 -0.32 -14.26 8.01
N ARG A 368 -0.27 -12.99 7.57
CA ARG A 368 0.62 -12.45 6.53
C ARG A 368 0.60 -13.25 5.20
N PRO A 369 -0.55 -13.36 4.50
CA PRO A 369 -0.68 -14.20 3.29
C PRO A 369 0.32 -13.90 2.17
N PHE A 370 0.81 -12.66 2.07
CA PHE A 370 1.83 -12.30 1.09
C PHE A 370 3.14 -13.08 1.29
N SER A 371 3.46 -13.51 2.52
CA SER A 371 4.67 -14.27 2.83
C SER A 371 4.54 -15.75 2.53
N PHE A 372 3.31 -16.26 2.26
CA PHE A 372 3.08 -17.69 2.01
C PHE A 372 3.84 -18.24 0.81
N THR A 373 4.38 -17.40 -0.08
CA THR A 373 5.28 -17.84 -1.13
C THR A 373 6.48 -18.61 -0.57
N ALA A 374 6.97 -18.25 0.63
CA ALA A 374 8.06 -18.96 1.31
C ALA A 374 7.68 -20.34 1.86
N SER A 375 6.40 -20.75 1.83
CA SER A 375 5.99 -22.14 2.07
C SER A 375 5.37 -22.81 0.84
N THR A 376 4.58 -22.09 0.04
CA THR A 376 3.89 -22.66 -1.12
C THR A 376 4.84 -22.97 -2.28
N VAL A 377 5.83 -22.11 -2.55
CA VAL A 377 6.81 -22.36 -3.64
C VAL A 377 7.71 -23.56 -3.33
N PRO A 378 8.28 -23.70 -2.12
CA PRO A 378 9.03 -24.91 -1.75
C PRO A 378 8.22 -26.20 -1.88
N VAL A 379 6.97 -26.21 -1.39
CA VAL A 379 6.08 -27.39 -1.50
C VAL A 379 5.76 -27.69 -2.96
N ALA A 380 5.48 -26.67 -3.77
CA ALA A 380 5.23 -26.82 -5.20
C ALA A 380 6.46 -27.38 -5.95
N ALA A 381 7.67 -26.93 -5.60
CA ALA A 381 8.92 -27.49 -6.12
C ALA A 381 9.06 -28.98 -5.78
N GLY A 382 8.80 -29.35 -4.52
CA GLY A 382 8.80 -30.76 -4.09
C GLY A 382 7.75 -31.61 -4.82
N GLY A 383 6.53 -31.09 -4.98
CA GLY A 383 5.46 -31.75 -5.73
C GLY A 383 5.79 -31.92 -7.22
N ALA A 384 6.38 -30.91 -7.84
CA ALA A 384 6.78 -30.99 -9.25
C ALA A 384 7.89 -32.01 -9.48
N LEU A 385 8.87 -32.09 -8.59
CA LEU A 385 9.88 -33.14 -8.63
C LEU A 385 9.27 -34.53 -8.45
N ALA A 386 8.29 -34.68 -7.55
CA ALA A 386 7.55 -35.93 -7.40
C ALA A 386 6.80 -36.30 -8.69
N ALA A 387 6.24 -35.32 -9.40
CA ALA A 387 5.58 -35.53 -10.69
C ALA A 387 6.57 -35.96 -11.77
N LEU A 388 7.76 -35.35 -11.83
CA LEU A 388 8.84 -35.76 -12.74
C LEU A 388 9.36 -37.16 -12.45
N ALA A 389 9.35 -37.58 -11.18
CA ALA A 389 9.71 -38.93 -10.75
C ALA A 389 8.57 -39.96 -10.97
N GLY A 390 7.41 -39.53 -11.49
CA GLY A 390 6.25 -40.41 -11.68
C GLY A 390 5.56 -40.86 -10.38
N ALA A 391 5.87 -40.19 -9.26
CA ALA A 391 5.43 -40.56 -7.90
C ALA A 391 4.54 -39.47 -7.25
N PHE A 392 3.86 -38.66 -8.06
CA PHE A 392 3.00 -37.59 -7.55
C PHE A 392 1.66 -38.12 -7.08
N ASP A 393 1.34 -37.87 -5.81
CA ASP A 393 0.02 -38.08 -5.25
C ASP A 393 -0.63 -36.71 -4.90
N PRO A 394 -1.78 -36.38 -5.50
CA PRO A 394 -2.43 -35.08 -5.30
C PRO A 394 -2.94 -34.87 -3.87
N TRP A 395 -3.31 -35.93 -3.15
CA TRP A 395 -3.80 -35.84 -1.77
C TRP A 395 -2.67 -35.67 -0.78
N LEU A 396 -1.55 -36.38 -0.97
CA LEU A 396 -0.35 -36.17 -0.16
C LEU A 396 0.27 -34.79 -0.43
N PHE A 397 0.22 -34.31 -1.67
CA PHE A 397 0.61 -32.94 -2.01
C PHE A 397 -0.25 -31.91 -1.29
N LEU A 398 -1.59 -32.05 -1.35
CA LEU A 398 -2.51 -31.14 -0.67
C LEU A 398 -2.32 -31.16 0.85
N ALA A 399 -2.17 -32.35 1.45
CA ALA A 399 -1.88 -32.49 2.87
C ALA A 399 -0.56 -31.77 3.23
N THR A 400 0.51 -32.02 2.48
CA THR A 400 1.82 -31.37 2.68
C THR A 400 1.72 -29.85 2.60
N LEU A 401 0.98 -29.33 1.62
CA LEU A 401 0.75 -27.89 1.45
C LEU A 401 0.00 -27.28 2.65
N VAL A 402 -1.08 -27.92 3.10
CA VAL A 402 -1.84 -27.49 4.27
C VAL A 402 -0.97 -27.50 5.52
N GLY A 403 -0.19 -28.56 5.74
CA GLY A 403 0.72 -28.67 6.88
C GLY A 403 1.80 -27.58 6.88
N ALA A 404 2.45 -27.35 5.74
CA ALA A 404 3.48 -26.32 5.59
C ALA A 404 2.94 -24.89 5.79
N VAL A 405 1.77 -24.58 5.21
CA VAL A 405 1.12 -23.28 5.40
C VAL A 405 0.66 -23.10 6.84
N ALA A 406 0.09 -24.12 7.48
CA ALA A 406 -0.33 -24.05 8.89
C ALA A 406 0.86 -23.82 9.83
N LEU A 407 1.99 -24.50 9.59
CA LEU A 407 3.23 -24.27 10.34
C LEU A 407 3.73 -22.84 10.17
N HIS A 408 3.75 -22.33 8.94
CA HIS A 408 4.14 -20.95 8.63
C HIS A 408 3.20 -19.92 9.28
N VAL A 409 1.88 -20.14 9.25
CA VAL A 409 0.90 -19.28 9.95
C VAL A 409 1.20 -19.24 11.45
N GLY A 410 1.44 -20.39 12.08
CA GLY A 410 1.82 -20.45 13.49
C GLY A 410 3.06 -19.62 13.79
N THR A 411 4.10 -19.70 12.95
CA THR A 411 5.32 -18.89 13.06
C THR A 411 5.06 -17.40 12.86
N ASN A 412 4.28 -17.00 11.86
CA ASN A 412 3.95 -15.59 11.60
C ASN A 412 3.19 -14.94 12.74
N VAL A 413 2.21 -15.66 13.30
CA VAL A 413 1.40 -15.17 14.42
C VAL A 413 2.25 -15.07 15.69
N THR A 414 3.10 -16.07 15.95
CA THR A 414 4.05 -16.05 17.07
C THR A 414 5.04 -14.89 16.93
N ASN A 415 5.56 -14.66 15.72
CA ASN A 415 6.47 -13.56 15.40
C ASN A 415 5.87 -12.19 15.79
N GLU A 416 4.64 -11.90 15.40
CA GLU A 416 3.98 -10.62 15.75
C GLU A 416 3.76 -10.47 17.25
N ILE A 417 3.38 -11.55 17.95
CA ILE A 417 3.21 -11.50 19.41
C ILE A 417 4.52 -11.09 20.11
N TYR A 418 5.64 -11.71 19.75
CA TYR A 418 6.92 -11.46 20.40
C TYR A 418 7.59 -10.15 19.94
N ASP A 419 7.40 -9.74 18.69
CA ASP A 419 7.83 -8.43 18.20
C ASP A 419 7.11 -7.29 18.95
N VAL A 420 5.80 -7.42 19.21
CA VAL A 420 5.04 -6.46 20.03
C VAL A 420 5.55 -6.45 21.47
N ARG A 421 5.78 -7.61 22.08
CA ARG A 421 6.31 -7.69 23.46
C ARG A 421 7.70 -7.09 23.61
N LYS A 422 8.55 -7.20 22.59
CA LYS A 422 9.91 -6.63 22.58
C LYS A 422 9.95 -5.15 22.18
N GLY A 423 8.81 -4.55 21.78
CA GLY A 423 8.76 -3.17 21.30
C GLY A 423 9.41 -2.96 19.93
N VAL A 424 9.64 -4.05 19.19
CA VAL A 424 10.15 -4.04 17.81
C VAL A 424 9.05 -3.60 16.84
N ASP A 425 7.81 -4.05 17.08
CA ASP A 425 6.61 -3.60 16.37
C ASP A 425 6.07 -2.30 16.99
N THR A 426 6.05 -1.20 16.22
CA THR A 426 5.41 0.07 16.60
C THR A 426 4.44 0.53 15.51
N ILE A 427 3.46 1.40 15.81
CA ILE A 427 2.49 1.87 14.79
C ILE A 427 3.17 2.58 13.60
N VAL A 428 4.34 3.18 13.81
CA VAL A 428 5.10 3.90 12.78
C VAL A 428 5.98 2.99 11.91
N SER A 429 6.16 1.73 12.29
CA SER A 429 6.97 0.78 11.52
C SER A 429 6.29 0.51 10.17
N PRO A 430 6.99 0.58 9.02
CA PRO A 430 6.38 0.34 7.72
C PRO A 430 6.19 -1.17 7.49
N ARG A 431 5.22 -1.81 8.19
CA ARG A 431 5.05 -3.27 8.18
C ARG A 431 3.75 -3.72 7.51
N ALA A 432 3.79 -4.93 6.97
CA ALA A 432 2.66 -5.56 6.29
C ALA A 432 1.54 -6.03 7.24
N SER A 433 1.82 -6.20 8.54
CA SER A 433 0.82 -6.51 9.56
C SER A 433 1.11 -5.74 10.85
N HIS A 434 0.05 -5.19 11.45
CA HIS A 434 0.02 -4.61 12.79
C HIS A 434 -1.29 -4.99 13.50
N ALA A 435 -1.78 -6.21 13.28
CA ALA A 435 -3.09 -6.63 13.76
C ALA A 435 -3.21 -6.50 15.28
N ILE A 436 -2.16 -6.83 16.03
CA ILE A 436 -2.12 -6.66 17.50
C ILE A 436 -2.00 -5.19 17.89
N VAL A 437 -1.06 -4.45 17.30
CA VAL A 437 -0.80 -3.03 17.63
C VAL A 437 -2.02 -2.15 17.32
N LYS A 438 -2.67 -2.36 16.18
CA LYS A 438 -3.93 -1.70 15.77
C LYS A 438 -5.14 -2.14 16.61
N GLY A 439 -4.98 -3.15 17.47
CA GLY A 439 -6.05 -3.70 18.31
C GLY A 439 -7.12 -4.46 17.52
N ARG A 440 -6.83 -4.94 16.31
CA ARG A 440 -7.74 -5.78 15.50
C ARG A 440 -7.88 -7.18 16.08
N ILE A 441 -6.83 -7.69 16.69
CA ILE A 441 -6.82 -8.97 17.42
C ILE A 441 -6.14 -8.81 18.77
N SER A 442 -6.74 -9.37 19.83
CA SER A 442 -6.10 -9.42 21.15
C SER A 442 -4.93 -10.42 21.13
N GLU A 443 -3.90 -10.17 21.93
CA GLU A 443 -2.76 -11.09 22.07
C GLU A 443 -3.19 -12.52 22.46
N ARG A 444 -4.17 -12.67 23.36
CA ARG A 444 -4.73 -13.98 23.73
C ARG A 444 -5.40 -14.71 22.56
N ALA A 445 -6.06 -13.97 21.67
CA ALA A 445 -6.66 -14.54 20.46
C ALA A 445 -5.59 -14.93 19.44
N ALA A 446 -4.53 -14.13 19.29
CA ALA A 446 -3.38 -14.47 18.47
C ALA A 446 -2.70 -15.76 18.96
N TYR A 447 -2.48 -15.92 20.27
CA TYR A 447 -1.92 -17.17 20.83
C TYR A 447 -2.78 -18.40 20.51
N ARG A 448 -4.11 -18.30 20.69
CA ARG A 448 -5.02 -19.40 20.34
C ARG A 448 -4.96 -19.74 18.86
N PHE A 449 -4.83 -18.74 18.00
CA PHE A 449 -4.70 -18.95 16.56
C PHE A 449 -3.37 -19.61 16.19
N ALA A 450 -2.25 -19.19 16.79
CA ALA A 450 -0.96 -19.85 16.61
C ALA A 450 -1.00 -21.32 17.05
N ILE A 451 -1.58 -21.61 18.23
CA ILE A 451 -1.75 -22.98 18.73
C ILE A 451 -2.61 -23.82 17.78
N ALA A 452 -3.73 -23.27 17.30
CA ALA A 452 -4.59 -23.98 16.36
C ALA A 452 -3.85 -24.29 15.04
N ALA A 453 -3.08 -23.33 14.52
CA ALA A 453 -2.28 -23.53 13.30
C ALA A 453 -1.19 -24.60 13.49
N PHE A 454 -0.44 -24.56 14.60
CA PHE A 454 0.52 -25.62 14.92
C PHE A 454 -0.14 -26.98 15.15
N ALA A 455 -1.32 -27.03 15.77
CA ALA A 455 -2.08 -28.27 15.95
C ALA A 455 -2.50 -28.89 14.61
N VAL A 456 -2.97 -28.07 13.65
CA VAL A 456 -3.24 -28.53 12.28
C VAL A 456 -1.98 -29.09 11.63
N ALA A 457 -0.84 -28.40 11.74
CA ALA A 457 0.44 -28.89 11.21
C ALA A 457 0.84 -30.24 11.83
N VAL A 458 0.65 -30.42 13.14
CA VAL A 458 0.91 -31.69 13.85
C VAL A 458 -0.01 -32.80 13.35
N LEU A 459 -1.33 -32.56 13.24
CA LEU A 459 -2.29 -33.56 12.78
C LEU A 459 -1.98 -34.02 11.35
N VAL A 460 -1.67 -33.08 10.45
CA VAL A 460 -1.21 -33.38 9.09
C VAL A 460 0.10 -34.16 9.12
N GLY A 461 1.05 -33.76 9.98
CA GLY A 461 2.32 -34.48 10.14
C GLY A 461 2.14 -35.91 10.62
N LEU A 462 1.20 -36.17 11.54
CA LEU A 462 0.85 -37.51 12.01
C LEU A 462 0.23 -38.36 10.88
N TYR A 463 -0.66 -37.77 10.09
CA TYR A 463 -1.19 -38.43 8.90
C TYR A 463 -0.09 -38.78 7.90
N LEU A 464 0.76 -37.83 7.53
CA LEU A 464 1.88 -38.08 6.61
C LEU A 464 2.88 -39.10 7.18
N THR A 465 3.08 -39.12 8.50
CA THR A 465 3.88 -40.14 9.19
C THR A 465 3.27 -41.54 9.06
N SER A 466 1.93 -41.66 9.16
CA SER A 466 1.27 -42.96 9.00
C SER A 466 1.44 -43.55 7.59
N VAL A 467 1.68 -42.69 6.59
CA VAL A 467 1.87 -43.09 5.19
C VAL A 467 3.35 -43.24 4.81
N ARG A 468 4.23 -42.37 5.30
CA ARG A 468 5.65 -42.28 4.88
C ARG A 468 6.65 -42.72 5.94
N GLY A 469 6.22 -42.90 7.19
CA GLY A 469 7.07 -43.35 8.28
C GLY A 469 7.84 -42.23 9.00
N TRP A 470 8.81 -42.65 9.82
CA TRP A 470 9.48 -41.82 10.81
C TRP A 470 10.22 -40.57 10.27
N PRO A 471 10.73 -40.48 9.02
CA PRO A 471 11.43 -39.27 8.58
C PRO A 471 10.54 -38.02 8.58
N ILE A 472 9.22 -38.17 8.41
CA ILE A 472 8.25 -37.08 8.56
C ILE A 472 8.22 -36.55 10.00
N VAL A 473 8.37 -37.41 11.00
CA VAL A 473 8.44 -37.00 12.41
C VAL A 473 9.64 -36.10 12.64
N ALA A 474 10.81 -36.49 12.13
CA ALA A 474 12.04 -35.69 12.26
C ALA A 474 11.89 -34.32 11.60
N LEU A 475 11.36 -34.28 10.36
CA LEU A 475 11.08 -33.03 9.64
C LEU A 475 10.06 -32.15 10.38
N GLY A 476 9.00 -32.77 10.92
CA GLY A 476 7.96 -32.09 11.69
C GLY A 476 8.49 -31.45 12.97
N ILE A 477 9.31 -32.18 13.74
CA ILE A 477 9.93 -31.66 14.97
C ILE A 477 10.87 -30.49 14.65
N VAL A 478 11.75 -30.65 13.65
CA VAL A 478 12.67 -29.58 13.23
C VAL A 478 11.90 -28.34 12.76
N GLY A 479 10.83 -28.54 11.98
CA GLY A 479 9.96 -27.46 11.52
C GLY A 479 9.25 -26.73 12.66
N LEU A 480 8.68 -27.46 13.62
CA LEU A 480 7.98 -26.87 14.77
C LEU A 480 8.93 -26.13 15.71
N VAL A 481 10.07 -26.73 16.05
CA VAL A 481 11.08 -26.10 16.90
C VAL A 481 11.66 -24.88 16.20
N GLY A 482 12.05 -24.99 14.92
CA GLY A 482 12.53 -23.86 14.13
C GLY A 482 11.49 -22.74 14.07
N GLY A 483 10.25 -23.08 13.69
CA GLY A 483 9.15 -22.12 13.56
C GLY A 483 8.78 -21.40 14.86
N TYR A 484 8.82 -22.09 16.00
CA TYR A 484 8.54 -21.49 17.31
C TYR A 484 9.74 -20.65 17.81
N THR A 485 10.93 -21.25 17.81
CA THR A 485 12.15 -20.62 18.36
C THR A 485 12.76 -19.54 17.46
N TYR A 486 12.20 -19.35 16.26
CA TYR A 486 12.45 -18.20 15.40
C TYR A 486 12.33 -16.89 16.17
N THR A 487 11.25 -16.72 16.95
CA THR A 487 10.98 -15.50 17.73
C THR A 487 10.68 -15.75 19.19
N ALA A 488 10.19 -16.94 19.56
CA ALA A 488 9.93 -17.31 20.94
C ALA A 488 11.20 -17.82 21.65
N PRO A 489 11.32 -17.63 22.98
CA PRO A 489 12.40 -18.19 23.79
C PRO A 489 12.50 -19.71 23.67
N PRO A 490 13.70 -20.31 23.85
CA PRO A 490 14.92 -19.69 24.37
C PRO A 490 15.88 -19.11 23.32
N PHE A 491 15.80 -19.51 22.04
CA PHE A 491 16.83 -19.13 21.05
C PHE A 491 16.57 -17.78 20.36
N GLN A 492 15.31 -17.51 19.97
CA GLN A 492 14.90 -16.28 19.29
C GLN A 492 15.82 -15.89 18.13
N TYR A 493 16.19 -16.86 17.29
CA TYR A 493 17.32 -16.74 16.38
C TYR A 493 17.12 -15.71 15.26
N LYS A 494 15.88 -15.25 15.02
CA LYS A 494 15.57 -14.08 14.16
C LYS A 494 16.38 -12.84 14.56
N PHE A 495 16.54 -12.60 15.86
CA PHE A 495 17.25 -11.40 16.35
C PHE A 495 18.77 -11.60 16.42
N GLY A 496 19.28 -12.74 15.96
CA GLY A 496 20.68 -13.12 16.04
C GLY A 496 21.36 -13.21 14.67
N PRO A 497 22.67 -13.45 14.63
CA PRO A 497 23.46 -13.49 13.40
C PRO A 497 23.17 -14.73 12.53
N VAL A 498 22.49 -15.74 13.09
CA VAL A 498 22.17 -17.02 12.42
C VAL A 498 20.76 -17.05 11.83
N GLY A 499 20.01 -15.94 11.87
CA GLY A 499 18.66 -15.84 11.31
C GLY A 499 18.58 -16.26 9.85
N ILE A 500 19.36 -15.60 9.00
CA ILE A 500 19.43 -15.83 7.55
C ILE A 500 19.79 -17.29 7.21
N PRO A 501 20.90 -17.88 7.71
CA PRO A 501 21.24 -19.27 7.35
C PRO A 501 20.25 -20.30 7.88
N LEU A 502 19.65 -20.10 9.06
CA LEU A 502 18.65 -21.03 9.58
C LEU A 502 17.35 -20.97 8.77
N VAL A 503 16.88 -19.78 8.38
CA VAL A 503 15.70 -19.65 7.52
C VAL A 503 15.96 -20.21 6.12
N PHE A 504 17.14 -19.99 5.55
CA PHE A 504 17.58 -20.65 4.32
C PHE A 504 17.42 -22.17 4.43
N LEU A 505 17.97 -22.79 5.48
CA LEU A 505 17.94 -24.25 5.68
C LEU A 505 16.52 -24.80 5.91
N LEU A 506 15.76 -24.15 6.80
CA LEU A 506 14.43 -24.61 7.21
C LEU A 506 13.38 -24.47 6.09
N MET A 507 13.38 -23.33 5.40
CA MET A 507 12.36 -23.01 4.39
C MET A 507 12.80 -23.29 2.96
N GLY A 508 14.10 -23.47 2.70
CA GLY A 508 14.63 -23.93 1.42
C GLY A 508 14.81 -25.45 1.42
N PRO A 509 16.03 -25.99 1.67
CA PRO A 509 16.33 -27.42 1.63
C PRO A 509 15.35 -28.31 2.38
N LEU A 510 15.13 -28.09 3.68
CA LEU A 510 14.30 -29.00 4.48
C LEU A 510 12.84 -29.00 4.02
N MET A 511 12.31 -27.85 3.62
CA MET A 511 10.93 -27.77 3.14
C MET A 511 10.76 -28.39 1.75
N VAL A 512 11.67 -28.14 0.80
CA VAL A 512 11.60 -28.74 -0.55
C VAL A 512 11.81 -30.25 -0.50
N ILE A 513 12.88 -30.70 0.17
CA ILE A 513 13.21 -32.13 0.30
C ILE A 513 12.12 -32.84 1.11
N GLY A 514 11.68 -32.24 2.22
CA GLY A 514 10.62 -32.80 3.05
C GLY A 514 9.29 -32.91 2.29
N SER A 515 8.96 -31.92 1.46
CA SER A 515 7.75 -31.98 0.63
C SER A 515 7.86 -33.02 -0.47
N PHE A 516 9.00 -33.11 -1.15
CA PHE A 516 9.26 -34.16 -2.12
C PHE A 516 9.12 -35.55 -1.49
N TYR A 517 9.72 -35.76 -0.30
CA TYR A 517 9.62 -37.03 0.42
C TYR A 517 8.19 -37.31 0.91
N ALA A 518 7.48 -36.31 1.42
CA ALA A 518 6.08 -36.48 1.85
C ALA A 518 5.17 -36.92 0.69
N VAL A 519 5.37 -36.33 -0.50
CA VAL A 519 4.56 -36.62 -1.68
C VAL A 519 4.96 -37.93 -2.36
N SER A 520 6.26 -38.22 -2.49
CA SER A 520 6.76 -39.36 -3.29
C SER A 520 7.20 -40.57 -2.46
N GLY A 521 7.67 -40.37 -1.23
CA GLY A 521 8.37 -41.38 -0.41
C GLY A 521 9.83 -41.60 -0.78
N LEU A 522 10.39 -40.79 -1.69
CA LEU A 522 11.74 -40.96 -2.23
C LEU A 522 12.68 -39.84 -1.77
N PHE A 523 13.98 -40.11 -1.84
CA PHE A 523 15.04 -39.12 -1.71
C PHE A 523 15.76 -38.98 -3.06
N ASP A 524 15.97 -37.74 -3.50
CA ASP A 524 16.63 -37.44 -4.77
C ASP A 524 17.53 -36.21 -4.61
N LEU A 525 18.75 -36.28 -5.15
CA LEU A 525 19.69 -35.16 -5.23
C LEU A 525 19.12 -33.98 -6.03
N ARG A 526 18.21 -34.23 -6.97
CA ARG A 526 17.50 -33.17 -7.70
C ARG A 526 16.67 -32.28 -6.78
N ALA A 527 16.13 -32.83 -5.68
CA ALA A 527 15.42 -32.05 -4.68
C ALA A 527 16.36 -31.13 -3.90
N VAL A 528 17.59 -31.56 -3.64
CA VAL A 528 18.63 -30.72 -3.04
C VAL A 528 18.97 -29.57 -4.00
N ALA A 529 19.25 -29.88 -5.27
CA ALA A 529 19.58 -28.87 -6.29
C ALA A 529 18.47 -27.83 -6.48
N ALA A 530 17.20 -28.27 -6.54
CA ALA A 530 16.05 -27.38 -6.68
C ALA A 530 15.83 -26.50 -5.44
N SER A 531 16.23 -26.97 -4.26
CA SER A 531 16.01 -26.26 -3.01
C SER A 531 16.94 -25.08 -2.77
N ILE A 532 18.13 -25.08 -3.39
CA ILE A 532 19.11 -24.01 -3.24
C ILE A 532 18.58 -22.67 -3.77
N PRO A 533 18.15 -22.56 -5.05
CA PRO A 533 17.65 -21.29 -5.58
C PRO A 533 16.38 -20.81 -4.86
N VAL A 534 15.49 -21.74 -4.49
CA VAL A 534 14.29 -21.46 -3.69
C VAL A 534 14.68 -20.90 -2.31
N GLY A 535 15.58 -21.57 -1.60
CA GLY A 535 16.05 -21.16 -0.29
C GLY A 535 16.75 -19.80 -0.30
N LEU A 536 17.55 -19.51 -1.34
CA LEU A 536 18.23 -18.22 -1.48
C LEU A 536 17.23 -17.07 -1.59
N LEU A 537 16.15 -17.24 -2.35
CA LEU A 537 15.09 -16.24 -2.46
C LEU A 537 14.27 -16.12 -1.16
N VAL A 538 14.01 -17.21 -0.44
CA VAL A 538 13.37 -17.13 0.88
C VAL A 538 14.25 -16.39 1.89
N ALA A 539 15.56 -16.67 1.90
CA ALA A 539 16.51 -15.94 2.72
C ALA A 539 16.58 -14.45 2.34
N ALA A 540 16.44 -14.12 1.05
CA ALA A 540 16.37 -12.73 0.60
C ALA A 540 15.11 -12.01 1.11
N ILE A 541 13.96 -12.69 1.24
CA ILE A 541 12.74 -12.11 1.83
C ILE A 541 13.01 -11.68 3.27
N LEU A 542 13.58 -12.58 4.09
CA LEU A 542 13.93 -12.28 5.49
C LEU A 542 14.97 -11.16 5.57
N HIS A 543 16.05 -11.28 4.80
CA HIS A 543 17.16 -10.32 4.85
C HIS A 543 16.73 -8.94 4.36
N GLY A 544 15.85 -8.86 3.37
CA GLY A 544 15.22 -7.60 2.96
C GLY A 544 14.46 -6.93 4.11
N ASN A 545 13.74 -7.71 4.92
CA ASN A 545 13.06 -7.21 6.12
C ASN A 545 14.07 -6.74 7.20
N GLU A 546 15.08 -7.56 7.52
CA GLU A 546 16.14 -7.19 8.50
C GLU A 546 16.95 -5.96 8.06
N TRP A 547 17.20 -5.79 6.77
CA TRP A 547 17.97 -4.67 6.24
C TRP A 547 17.16 -3.38 6.22
N ARG A 548 15.88 -3.44 5.85
CA ARG A 548 14.96 -2.29 5.91
C ARG A 548 14.87 -1.73 7.33
N ASP A 549 14.79 -2.63 8.32
CA ASP A 549 14.55 -2.31 9.73
C ASP A 549 15.86 -2.19 10.55
N ILE A 550 17.01 -2.07 9.89
CA ILE A 550 18.33 -2.05 10.55
C ILE A 550 18.44 -1.05 11.71
N SER A 551 17.79 0.11 11.62
CA SER A 551 17.87 1.18 12.62
C SER A 551 16.93 0.95 13.81
N GLU A 552 15.79 0.31 13.57
CA GLU A 552 14.81 -0.11 14.56
C GLU A 552 15.29 -1.35 15.32
N ASP A 553 15.79 -2.35 14.59
CA ASP A 553 16.34 -3.60 15.13
C ASP A 553 17.56 -3.31 16.03
N ALA A 554 18.44 -2.39 15.62
CA ALA A 554 19.57 -1.96 16.44
C ALA A 554 19.11 -1.32 17.77
N ARG A 555 18.06 -0.48 17.73
CA ARG A 555 17.50 0.15 18.94
C ARG A 555 16.86 -0.87 19.88
N ALA A 556 16.23 -1.92 19.34
CA ALA A 556 15.66 -3.01 20.10
C ALA A 556 16.72 -4.02 20.63
N GLY A 557 18.02 -3.74 20.41
CA GLY A 557 19.12 -4.60 20.86
C GLY A 557 19.28 -5.88 20.06
N ALA A 558 18.70 -5.96 18.85
CA ALA A 558 18.93 -7.09 17.96
C ALA A 558 20.38 -7.11 17.47
N ALA A 559 20.89 -8.30 17.22
CA ALA A 559 22.25 -8.56 16.80
C ALA A 559 22.30 -9.29 15.45
N THR A 560 21.38 -8.94 14.55
CA THR A 560 21.27 -9.51 13.21
C THR A 560 22.50 -9.21 12.36
N PHE A 561 22.65 -9.91 11.25
CA PHE A 561 23.75 -9.65 10.32
C PHE A 561 23.71 -8.19 9.85
N SER A 562 22.53 -7.69 9.47
CA SER A 562 22.35 -6.31 8.99
C SER A 562 22.81 -5.29 10.02
N VAL A 563 22.44 -5.45 11.30
CA VAL A 563 22.86 -4.54 12.39
C VAL A 563 24.37 -4.57 12.61
N ARG A 564 25.00 -5.76 12.60
CA ARG A 564 26.43 -5.92 12.88
C ARG A 564 27.34 -5.51 11.72
N ALA A 565 26.95 -5.87 10.49
CA ALA A 565 27.77 -5.66 9.29
C ALA A 565 27.51 -4.29 8.64
N GLY A 566 26.40 -3.63 8.97
CA GLY A 566 26.03 -2.32 8.47
C GLY A 566 25.36 -2.34 7.09
N ARG A 567 24.87 -1.18 6.66
CA ARG A 567 24.00 -1.02 5.47
C ARG A 567 24.66 -1.50 4.17
N GLY A 568 25.96 -1.25 3.99
CA GLY A 568 26.69 -1.64 2.77
C GLY A 568 26.82 -3.15 2.61
N ALA A 569 27.23 -3.84 3.68
CA ALA A 569 27.33 -5.30 3.67
C ALA A 569 25.94 -5.96 3.57
N ALA A 570 24.92 -5.39 4.23
CA ALA A 570 23.54 -5.84 4.11
C ALA A 570 23.03 -5.72 2.65
N HIS A 571 23.31 -4.62 1.96
CA HIS A 571 22.98 -4.47 0.54
C HIS A 571 23.62 -5.57 -0.32
N TRP A 572 24.94 -5.79 -0.19
CA TRP A 572 25.63 -6.78 -1.01
C TRP A 572 25.22 -8.22 -0.70
N LEU A 573 24.90 -8.54 0.57
CA LEU A 573 24.33 -9.84 0.91
C LEU A 573 22.96 -10.03 0.26
N TYR A 574 22.11 -8.99 0.26
CA TYR A 574 20.81 -9.04 -0.42
C TYR A 574 20.98 -9.32 -1.91
N VAL A 575 21.85 -8.57 -2.59
CA VAL A 575 22.16 -8.77 -4.01
C VAL A 575 22.71 -10.18 -4.26
N ALA A 576 23.63 -10.67 -3.43
CA ALA A 576 24.20 -12.00 -3.55
C ALA A 576 23.14 -13.11 -3.41
N LEU A 577 22.16 -12.96 -2.51
CA LEU A 577 21.07 -13.92 -2.36
C LEU A 577 20.16 -13.95 -3.60
N VAL A 578 19.71 -12.78 -4.07
CA VAL A 578 18.78 -12.73 -5.22
C VAL A 578 19.46 -13.14 -6.52
N VAL A 579 20.69 -12.70 -6.80
CA VAL A 579 21.45 -13.09 -8.00
C VAL A 579 21.91 -14.55 -7.89
N GLY A 580 22.34 -14.96 -6.70
CA GLY A 580 22.77 -16.33 -6.42
C GLY A 580 21.69 -17.36 -6.73
N ALA A 581 20.40 -17.02 -6.54
CA ALA A 581 19.30 -17.91 -6.91
C ALA A 581 19.26 -18.21 -8.42
N TYR A 582 19.46 -17.21 -9.28
CA TYR A 582 19.49 -17.41 -10.73
C TYR A 582 20.74 -18.18 -11.17
N LEU A 583 21.89 -17.90 -10.54
CA LEU A 583 23.13 -18.64 -10.80
C LEU A 583 23.01 -20.11 -10.36
N ALA A 584 22.44 -20.38 -9.18
CA ALA A 584 22.24 -21.73 -8.67
C ALA A 584 21.28 -22.54 -9.55
N LEU A 585 20.18 -21.93 -10.01
CA LEU A 585 19.26 -22.57 -10.95
C LEU A 585 19.96 -22.89 -12.27
N SER A 586 20.72 -21.93 -12.82
CA SER A 586 21.46 -22.12 -14.08
C SER A 586 22.52 -23.22 -13.96
N ALA A 587 23.26 -23.25 -12.85
CA ALA A 587 24.22 -24.31 -12.55
C ALA A 587 23.53 -25.68 -12.44
N GLY A 588 22.39 -25.75 -11.75
CA GLY A 588 21.60 -26.99 -11.66
C GLY A 588 21.23 -27.55 -13.03
N VAL A 589 20.90 -26.68 -14.00
CA VAL A 589 20.63 -27.08 -15.39
C VAL A 589 21.89 -27.50 -16.12
N VAL A 590 22.97 -26.72 -16.04
CA VAL A 590 24.26 -27.02 -16.71
C VAL A 590 24.83 -28.37 -16.26
N PHE A 591 24.69 -28.71 -14.98
CA PHE A 591 25.14 -29.99 -14.42
C PHE A 591 24.13 -31.14 -14.59
N GLY A 592 23.00 -30.91 -15.28
CA GLY A 592 21.98 -31.94 -15.50
C GLY A 592 21.20 -32.36 -14.25
N LEU A 593 21.30 -31.60 -13.16
CA LEU A 593 20.57 -31.84 -11.91
C LEU A 593 19.13 -31.31 -11.97
N LEU A 594 18.92 -30.25 -12.76
CA LEU A 594 17.61 -29.67 -13.02
C LEU A 594 17.29 -29.77 -14.52
N PRO A 595 16.02 -30.02 -14.87
CA PRO A 595 15.61 -29.98 -16.27
C PRO A 595 15.84 -28.60 -16.91
N THR A 596 16.23 -28.56 -18.19
CA THR A 596 16.49 -27.32 -18.96
C THR A 596 15.34 -26.32 -18.88
N TRP A 597 14.09 -26.79 -18.80
CA TRP A 597 12.92 -25.93 -18.77
C TRP A 597 12.76 -25.12 -17.48
N THR A 598 13.44 -25.50 -16.39
CA THR A 598 13.48 -24.68 -15.17
C THR A 598 14.07 -23.29 -15.43
N LEU A 599 14.82 -23.11 -16.53
CA LEU A 599 15.27 -21.79 -17.03
C LEU A 599 14.12 -20.84 -17.38
N LEU A 600 12.87 -21.28 -17.47
CA LEU A 600 11.74 -20.35 -17.55
C LEU A 600 11.65 -19.44 -16.34
N ALA A 601 12.20 -19.84 -15.19
CA ALA A 601 12.38 -18.95 -14.04
C ALA A 601 13.08 -17.63 -14.43
N MET A 602 13.90 -17.61 -15.48
CA MET A 602 14.55 -16.41 -16.02
C MET A 602 13.56 -15.36 -16.54
N LEU A 603 12.30 -15.72 -16.85
CA LEU A 603 11.26 -14.75 -17.19
C LEU A 603 10.91 -13.79 -16.03
N SER A 604 11.32 -14.13 -14.80
CA SER A 604 11.22 -13.24 -13.64
C SER A 604 12.35 -12.20 -13.55
N LEU A 605 13.35 -12.21 -14.45
CA LEU A 605 14.48 -11.26 -14.45
C LEU A 605 14.08 -9.77 -14.44
N PRO A 606 12.99 -9.30 -15.11
CA PRO A 606 12.58 -7.90 -14.99
C PRO A 606 12.23 -7.50 -13.55
N LEU A 607 11.67 -8.41 -12.76
CA LEU A 607 11.40 -8.19 -11.35
C LEU A 607 12.70 -8.14 -10.53
N LEU A 608 13.67 -9.01 -10.85
CA LEU A 608 15.02 -8.96 -10.26
C LEU A 608 15.70 -7.60 -10.53
N VAL A 609 15.68 -7.11 -11.76
CA VAL A 609 16.32 -5.82 -12.13
C VAL A 609 15.67 -4.67 -11.35
N ARG A 610 14.35 -4.66 -11.22
CA ARG A 610 13.65 -3.68 -10.38
C ARG A 610 14.12 -3.75 -8.92
N GLN A 611 14.22 -4.96 -8.37
CA GLN A 611 14.67 -5.19 -7.00
C GLN A 611 16.10 -4.72 -6.76
N ILE A 612 17.01 -4.98 -7.71
CA ILE A 612 18.40 -4.49 -7.63
C ILE A 612 18.41 -2.96 -7.60
N ARG A 613 17.66 -2.29 -8.50
CA ARG A 613 17.55 -0.81 -8.50
C ARG A 613 16.97 -0.27 -7.19
N SER A 614 15.90 -0.86 -6.67
CA SER A 614 15.34 -0.49 -5.36
C SER A 614 16.39 -0.65 -4.25
N SER A 615 17.18 -1.72 -4.28
CA SER A 615 18.24 -1.96 -3.31
C SER A 615 19.39 -0.95 -3.42
N GLU A 616 19.82 -0.56 -4.61
CA GLU A 616 20.84 0.48 -4.82
C GLU A 616 20.39 1.84 -4.25
N LEU A 617 19.12 2.21 -4.47
CA LEU A 617 18.53 3.40 -3.88
C LEU A 617 18.47 3.31 -2.34
N GLY A 618 18.13 2.14 -1.80
CA GLY A 618 18.16 1.89 -0.35
C GLY A 618 19.55 2.04 0.25
N ALA A 619 20.58 1.52 -0.42
CA ALA A 619 21.98 1.59 0.00
C ALA A 619 22.49 3.05 0.05
N THR A 620 22.01 3.91 -0.85
CA THR A 620 22.30 5.36 -0.85
C THR A 620 21.50 6.17 0.17
N GLY A 621 20.72 5.51 1.04
CA GLY A 621 20.00 6.14 2.15
C GLY A 621 18.53 6.47 1.85
N GLN A 622 18.01 6.12 0.67
CA GLN A 622 16.59 6.32 0.34
C GLN A 622 15.73 5.20 0.93
N GLN A 623 15.51 5.22 2.25
CA GLN A 623 14.80 4.16 2.99
C GLN A 623 13.40 3.83 2.41
N ARG A 624 12.73 4.81 1.79
CA ARG A 624 11.42 4.62 1.12
C ARG A 624 11.48 3.66 -0.07
N ALA A 625 12.61 3.59 -0.78
CA ALA A 625 12.78 2.69 -1.92
C ALA A 625 12.78 1.21 -1.51
N ILE A 626 13.17 0.91 -0.27
CA ILE A 626 13.19 -0.45 0.29
C ILE A 626 12.08 -0.72 1.30
N ALA A 627 11.10 0.19 1.43
CA ALA A 627 10.03 0.07 2.42
C ALA A 627 9.21 -1.22 2.29
N MET A 628 9.07 -1.72 1.06
CA MET A 628 8.32 -2.93 0.71
C MET A 628 9.21 -4.01 0.09
N ILE A 629 10.53 -3.97 0.30
CA ILE A 629 11.48 -4.85 -0.40
C ILE A 629 11.22 -6.33 -0.09
N ASP A 630 10.78 -6.68 1.12
CA ASP A 630 10.38 -8.02 1.52
C ASP A 630 9.17 -8.52 0.72
N LEU A 631 8.14 -7.68 0.53
CA LEU A 631 6.98 -7.97 -0.30
C LEU A 631 7.37 -8.11 -1.78
N GLU A 632 8.19 -7.19 -2.31
CA GLU A 632 8.70 -7.25 -3.68
C GLU A 632 9.51 -8.53 -3.91
N THR A 633 10.26 -8.97 -2.90
CA THR A 633 11.01 -10.25 -2.94
C THR A 633 10.09 -11.45 -2.87
N ALA A 634 9.03 -11.40 -2.08
CA ALA A 634 8.03 -12.47 -2.07
C ALA A 634 7.34 -12.61 -3.43
N GLN A 635 7.10 -11.50 -4.15
CA GLN A 635 6.57 -11.50 -5.52
C GLN A 635 7.58 -12.07 -6.52
N LEU A 636 8.86 -11.68 -6.41
CA LEU A 636 9.94 -12.25 -7.21
C LEU A 636 10.03 -13.77 -7.01
N HIS A 637 10.02 -14.22 -5.76
CA HIS A 637 10.05 -15.63 -5.39
C HIS A 637 8.84 -16.40 -5.93
N ALA A 638 7.65 -15.82 -5.87
CA ALA A 638 6.44 -16.40 -6.46
C ALA A 638 6.57 -16.56 -7.99
N ALA A 639 7.01 -15.51 -8.68
CA ALA A 639 7.20 -15.53 -10.13
C ALA A 639 8.30 -16.52 -10.55
N PHE A 640 9.41 -16.55 -9.81
CA PHE A 640 10.53 -17.46 -10.02
C PHE A 640 10.06 -18.93 -9.94
N GLY A 641 9.36 -19.28 -8.87
CA GLY A 641 8.78 -20.61 -8.69
C GLY A 641 7.74 -20.93 -9.76
N PHE A 642 6.83 -20.00 -10.06
CA PHE A 642 5.77 -20.21 -11.04
C PHE A 642 6.31 -20.54 -12.43
N PHE A 643 7.21 -19.70 -12.96
CA PHE A 643 7.78 -19.95 -14.29
C PHE A 643 8.69 -21.17 -14.30
N GLY A 644 9.49 -21.37 -13.25
CA GLY A 644 10.39 -22.51 -13.11
C GLY A 644 9.70 -23.86 -12.88
N LEU A 645 8.37 -23.88 -12.72
CA LEU A 645 7.53 -25.08 -12.58
C LEU A 645 6.73 -25.43 -13.85
N THR A 646 6.76 -24.56 -14.85
CA THR A 646 5.94 -24.72 -16.05
C THR A 646 6.79 -25.33 -17.17
N PHE A 647 6.24 -26.31 -17.90
CA PHE A 647 6.79 -26.90 -19.14
C PHE A 647 7.82 -28.05 -19.05
N ARG A 648 7.41 -29.21 -18.54
CA ARG A 648 7.45 -30.49 -19.29
C ARG A 648 6.40 -31.43 -18.72
N GLY A 649 5.80 -32.22 -19.59
CA GLY A 649 4.70 -33.13 -19.31
C GLY A 649 4.44 -33.95 -20.56
N PRO A 650 3.66 -35.03 -20.45
CA PRO A 650 3.40 -35.91 -21.60
C PRO A 650 2.87 -35.13 -22.80
N ARG A 651 3.22 -35.56 -24.02
CA ARG A 651 2.82 -34.89 -25.26
C ARG A 651 1.29 -34.78 -25.32
N GLU A 652 0.56 -35.78 -24.83
CA GLU A 652 -0.90 -35.79 -24.75
C GLU A 652 -1.53 -34.72 -23.83
N ARG A 653 -0.74 -34.10 -22.93
CA ARG A 653 -1.17 -33.02 -22.02
C ARG A 653 -0.62 -31.65 -22.43
N PHE A 654 -0.16 -31.49 -23.67
CA PHE A 654 0.34 -30.20 -24.16
C PHE A 654 -0.71 -29.08 -24.02
N TRP A 655 -1.91 -29.30 -24.55
CA TRP A 655 -2.98 -28.29 -24.54
C TRP A 655 -3.47 -27.94 -23.15
N ASP A 656 -3.55 -28.91 -22.23
CA ASP A 656 -3.93 -28.67 -20.83
C ASP A 656 -2.95 -27.75 -20.11
N ARG A 657 -1.65 -27.92 -20.40
CA ARG A 657 -0.61 -27.07 -19.84
C ARG A 657 -0.65 -25.66 -20.41
N MET A 658 -0.75 -25.51 -21.73
CA MET A 658 -0.89 -24.19 -22.37
C MET A 658 -2.11 -23.43 -21.84
N THR A 659 -3.25 -24.11 -21.69
CA THR A 659 -4.46 -23.53 -21.10
C THR A 659 -4.25 -23.10 -19.64
N ALA A 660 -3.64 -23.95 -18.80
CA ALA A 660 -3.38 -23.62 -17.40
C ALA A 660 -2.39 -22.44 -17.23
N THR A 661 -1.34 -22.42 -18.06
CA THR A 661 -0.38 -21.31 -18.13
C THR A 661 -1.08 -20.02 -18.56
N GLY A 662 -1.87 -20.07 -19.63
CA GLY A 662 -2.67 -18.94 -20.11
C GLY A 662 -3.61 -18.41 -19.02
N LEU A 663 -4.41 -19.26 -18.38
CA LEU A 663 -5.29 -18.83 -17.28
C LEU A 663 -4.52 -18.13 -16.17
N THR A 664 -3.34 -18.64 -15.81
CA THR A 664 -2.56 -18.06 -14.71
C THR A 664 -1.91 -16.73 -15.09
N LEU A 665 -1.27 -16.65 -16.27
CA LEU A 665 -0.67 -15.41 -16.76
C LEU A 665 -1.71 -14.32 -17.03
N GLY A 666 -2.85 -14.72 -17.61
CA GLY A 666 -4.00 -13.83 -17.82
C GLY A 666 -4.60 -13.34 -16.51
N ALA A 667 -4.78 -14.22 -15.52
CA ALA A 667 -5.26 -13.83 -14.18
C ALA A 667 -4.27 -12.90 -13.48
N LEU A 668 -2.97 -13.16 -13.58
CA LEU A 668 -1.93 -12.27 -13.03
C LEU A 668 -1.99 -10.89 -13.70
N ALA A 669 -2.07 -10.83 -15.03
CA ALA A 669 -2.19 -9.58 -15.76
C ALA A 669 -3.47 -8.82 -15.37
N LEU A 670 -4.62 -9.49 -15.27
CA LEU A 670 -5.87 -8.88 -14.85
C LEU A 670 -5.88 -8.45 -13.38
N ALA A 671 -5.19 -9.16 -12.49
CA ALA A 671 -5.07 -8.80 -11.07
C ALA A 671 -4.16 -7.58 -10.87
N THR A 672 -3.07 -7.50 -11.63
CA THR A 672 -2.00 -6.52 -11.40
C THR A 672 -2.09 -5.29 -12.30
N ASP A 673 -2.71 -5.40 -13.48
CA ASP A 673 -2.70 -4.37 -14.51
C ASP A 673 -4.09 -3.76 -14.76
N ARG A 674 -4.15 -2.42 -14.78
CA ARG A 674 -5.39 -1.67 -14.97
C ARG A 674 -5.77 -1.58 -16.45
N ASP A 675 -4.80 -1.54 -17.36
CA ASP A 675 -5.02 -1.50 -18.81
C ASP A 675 -5.58 -2.83 -19.30
N ALA A 676 -5.07 -3.95 -18.78
CA ALA A 676 -5.62 -5.28 -19.03
C ALA A 676 -7.12 -5.34 -18.68
N ARG A 677 -7.52 -4.88 -17.47
CA ARG A 677 -8.93 -4.84 -17.03
C ARG A 677 -9.83 -3.90 -17.83
N ARG A 678 -9.27 -2.91 -18.51
CA ARG A 678 -10.02 -1.91 -19.29
C ARG A 678 -10.10 -2.26 -20.77
N THR A 679 -9.48 -3.36 -21.19
CA THR A 679 -9.49 -3.80 -22.58
C THR A 679 -10.93 -4.03 -23.05
N ARG A 680 -11.28 -3.40 -24.16
CA ARG A 680 -12.58 -3.57 -24.83
C ARG A 680 -12.33 -4.03 -26.26
N ILE A 681 -13.24 -4.87 -26.76
CA ILE A 681 -13.24 -5.34 -28.14
C ILE A 681 -14.51 -4.79 -28.79
N GLY A 682 -14.37 -3.82 -29.67
CA GLY A 682 -15.44 -3.29 -30.50
C GLY A 682 -15.21 -3.59 -31.99
N PRO A 683 -16.10 -3.12 -32.88
CA PRO A 683 -16.00 -3.38 -34.32
C PRO A 683 -14.69 -2.89 -34.94
N ARG A 684 -14.14 -1.78 -34.45
CA ARG A 684 -12.85 -1.23 -34.90
C ARG A 684 -11.69 -2.14 -34.53
N GLU A 685 -11.66 -2.63 -33.29
CA GLU A 685 -10.61 -3.53 -32.80
C GLU A 685 -10.65 -4.86 -33.55
N VAL A 686 -11.85 -5.36 -33.86
CA VAL A 686 -12.02 -6.56 -34.69
C VAL A 686 -11.43 -6.35 -36.08
N ALA A 687 -11.78 -5.26 -36.77
CA ALA A 687 -11.26 -4.97 -38.11
C ALA A 687 -9.73 -4.81 -38.13
N LEU A 688 -9.18 -4.06 -37.17
CA LEU A 688 -7.73 -3.87 -37.03
C LEU A 688 -7.02 -5.20 -36.71
N GLY A 689 -7.61 -6.01 -35.83
CA GLY A 689 -7.07 -7.31 -35.45
C GLY A 689 -7.03 -8.29 -36.61
N LEU A 690 -8.13 -8.42 -37.37
CA LEU A 690 -8.19 -9.30 -38.55
C LEU A 690 -7.22 -8.86 -39.65
N GLY A 691 -7.09 -7.54 -39.89
CA GLY A 691 -6.10 -7.02 -40.83
C GLY A 691 -4.66 -7.31 -40.40
N SER A 692 -4.37 -7.21 -39.10
CA SER A 692 -3.08 -7.58 -38.52
C SER A 692 -2.80 -9.08 -38.63
N ALA A 693 -3.79 -9.95 -38.36
CA ALA A 693 -3.65 -11.39 -38.49
C ALA A 693 -3.33 -11.80 -39.95
N ALA A 694 -4.01 -11.19 -40.93
CA ALA A 694 -3.73 -11.42 -42.34
C ALA A 694 -2.31 -10.98 -42.74
N GLY A 695 -1.86 -9.83 -42.23
CA GLY A 695 -0.49 -9.35 -42.45
C GLY A 695 0.57 -10.29 -41.87
N LEU A 696 0.35 -10.78 -40.64
CA LEU A 696 1.25 -11.75 -40.00
C LEU A 696 1.26 -13.10 -40.73
N TYR A 697 0.10 -13.57 -41.20
CA TYR A 697 0.01 -14.78 -42.00
C TYR A 697 0.81 -14.66 -43.31
N GLY A 698 0.69 -13.52 -44.01
CA GLY A 698 1.50 -13.23 -45.20
C GLY A 698 3.01 -13.27 -44.91
N LEU A 699 3.43 -12.68 -43.79
CA LEU A 699 4.83 -12.71 -43.34
C LEU A 699 5.32 -14.14 -43.12
N PHE A 700 4.53 -14.97 -42.45
CA PHE A 700 4.88 -16.38 -42.20
C PHE A 700 4.89 -17.23 -43.46
N ARG A 701 3.93 -17.00 -44.37
CA ARG A 701 3.88 -17.69 -45.68
C ARG A 701 5.11 -17.39 -46.54
N MET A 702 5.59 -16.14 -46.50
CA MET A 702 6.84 -15.75 -47.18
C MET A 702 8.10 -16.27 -46.47
N GLY A 703 8.05 -16.37 -45.14
CA GLY A 703 9.17 -16.83 -44.31
C GLY A 703 9.34 -18.35 -44.26
N ASP A 704 8.29 -19.13 -44.45
CA ASP A 704 8.31 -20.61 -44.33
C ASP A 704 9.37 -21.28 -45.24
N PRO A 705 9.51 -20.94 -46.54
CA PRO A 705 10.57 -21.51 -47.38
C PRO A 705 11.99 -21.18 -46.90
N ILE A 706 12.17 -19.98 -46.33
CA ILE A 706 13.44 -19.52 -45.78
C ILE A 706 13.75 -20.29 -44.49
N ALA A 707 12.77 -20.43 -43.60
CA ALA A 707 12.91 -21.18 -42.35
C ALA A 707 13.30 -22.64 -42.61
N ARG A 708 12.66 -23.32 -43.57
CA ARG A 708 12.99 -24.71 -43.95
C ARG A 708 14.41 -24.87 -44.50
N LYS A 709 14.94 -23.84 -45.16
CA LYS A 709 16.28 -23.86 -45.77
C LYS A 709 17.40 -23.48 -44.80
N VAL A 710 17.11 -22.59 -43.84
CA VAL A 710 18.11 -22.01 -42.94
C VAL A 710 18.14 -22.70 -41.57
N MET A 711 17.00 -23.17 -41.07
CA MET A 711 16.93 -23.79 -39.73
C MET A 711 17.27 -25.29 -39.78
N PRO A 712 18.18 -25.77 -38.91
CA PRO A 712 18.45 -27.20 -38.78
C PRO A 712 17.17 -27.95 -38.42
N ARG A 713 16.79 -28.95 -39.23
CA ARG A 713 15.53 -29.72 -39.07
C ARG A 713 14.25 -28.87 -39.15
N GLY A 714 14.27 -27.72 -39.84
CA GLY A 714 13.11 -26.82 -39.92
C GLY A 714 11.82 -27.49 -40.38
N GLY A 715 11.90 -28.37 -41.40
CA GLY A 715 10.75 -29.15 -41.87
C GLY A 715 10.17 -30.11 -40.82
N GLU A 716 11.01 -30.93 -40.18
CA GLU A 716 10.58 -31.86 -39.12
C GLU A 716 9.99 -31.12 -37.91
N GLN A 717 10.61 -30.01 -37.51
CA GLN A 717 10.18 -29.20 -36.37
C GLN A 717 8.85 -28.48 -36.61
N ILE A 718 8.58 -28.04 -37.84
CA ILE A 718 7.29 -27.45 -38.23
C ILE A 718 6.20 -28.52 -38.24
N GLY A 719 6.48 -29.69 -38.82
CA GLY A 719 5.55 -30.81 -38.80
C GLY A 719 5.20 -31.28 -37.39
N ASP A 720 6.18 -31.28 -36.48
CA ASP A 720 5.97 -31.61 -35.06
C ASP A 720 5.01 -30.65 -34.34
N ILE A 721 5.08 -29.35 -34.68
CA ILE A 721 4.16 -28.34 -34.15
C ILE A 721 2.75 -28.61 -34.67
N TYR A 722 2.57 -28.77 -35.98
CA TYR A 722 1.24 -29.03 -36.55
C TYR A 722 0.66 -30.37 -36.09
N ALA A 723 1.50 -31.38 -35.82
CA ALA A 723 1.08 -32.65 -35.24
C ALA A 723 0.43 -32.50 -33.85
N LEU A 724 0.62 -31.39 -33.13
CA LEU A 724 -0.10 -31.14 -31.87
C LEU A 724 -1.61 -30.96 -32.07
N ARG A 725 -2.07 -30.64 -33.29
CA ARG A 725 -3.50 -30.50 -33.62
C ARG A 725 -4.27 -31.82 -33.52
N SER A 726 -3.59 -32.97 -33.62
CA SER A 726 -4.23 -34.29 -33.53
C SER A 726 -4.54 -34.73 -32.10
N LEU A 727 -4.04 -33.99 -31.09
CA LEU A 727 -4.19 -34.36 -29.68
C LEU A 727 -5.58 -34.04 -29.11
N ARG A 728 -6.36 -33.18 -29.75
CA ARG A 728 -7.70 -32.73 -29.33
C ARG A 728 -8.59 -32.47 -30.55
N THR A 729 -9.89 -32.33 -30.34
CA THR A 729 -10.83 -31.99 -31.43
C THR A 729 -10.66 -30.55 -31.89
N LYS A 730 -11.04 -30.24 -33.14
CA LYS A 730 -10.90 -28.90 -33.70
C LYS A 730 -11.70 -27.86 -32.89
N GLU A 731 -12.89 -28.24 -32.43
CA GLU A 731 -13.78 -27.39 -31.64
C GLU A 731 -13.14 -27.03 -30.29
N GLU A 732 -12.49 -28.00 -29.64
CA GLU A 732 -11.80 -27.78 -28.37
C GLU A 732 -10.58 -26.87 -28.55
N LEU A 733 -9.82 -27.06 -29.63
CA LEU A 733 -8.66 -26.22 -29.93
C LEU A 733 -9.07 -24.77 -30.20
N VAL A 734 -10.11 -24.56 -31.01
CA VAL A 734 -10.66 -23.22 -31.24
C VAL A 734 -11.09 -22.57 -29.92
N ALA A 735 -11.80 -23.30 -29.05
CA ALA A 735 -12.23 -22.77 -27.76
C ALA A 735 -11.04 -22.39 -26.86
N ARG A 736 -10.02 -23.24 -26.75
CA ARG A 736 -8.84 -22.97 -25.92
C ARG A 736 -8.02 -21.79 -26.45
N LEU A 737 -7.78 -21.73 -27.76
CA LEU A 737 -7.02 -20.65 -28.41
C LEU A 737 -7.77 -19.32 -28.31
N ALA A 738 -9.07 -19.31 -28.62
CA ALA A 738 -9.86 -18.08 -28.67
C ALA A 738 -10.22 -17.51 -27.30
N LEU A 739 -10.54 -18.36 -26.32
CA LEU A 739 -11.08 -17.91 -25.04
C LEU A 739 -10.01 -17.77 -23.95
N ILE A 740 -8.90 -18.49 -24.07
CA ILE A 740 -7.91 -18.59 -22.99
C ILE A 740 -6.51 -18.21 -23.48
N ILE A 741 -5.93 -18.99 -24.39
CA ILE A 741 -4.49 -18.92 -24.70
C ILE A 741 -4.15 -17.58 -25.37
N GLY A 742 -4.75 -17.27 -26.53
CA GLY A 742 -4.48 -16.03 -27.26
C GLY A 742 -4.77 -14.77 -26.44
N PRO A 743 -5.94 -14.63 -25.79
CA PRO A 743 -6.22 -13.48 -24.94
C PRO A 743 -5.25 -13.35 -23.76
N ALA A 744 -4.94 -14.45 -23.06
CA ALA A 744 -4.05 -14.40 -21.92
C ALA A 744 -2.61 -14.02 -22.31
N GLU A 745 -2.12 -14.56 -23.42
CA GLU A 745 -0.78 -14.24 -23.92
C GLU A 745 -0.65 -12.76 -24.27
N GLU A 746 -1.63 -12.17 -24.96
CA GLU A 746 -1.57 -10.73 -25.28
C GLU A 746 -1.73 -9.84 -24.04
N LEU A 747 -2.66 -10.19 -23.14
CA LEU A 747 -2.83 -9.46 -21.87
C LEU A 747 -1.55 -9.49 -21.04
N PHE A 748 -0.86 -10.63 -20.98
CA PHE A 748 0.37 -10.77 -20.24
C PHE A 748 1.56 -10.11 -20.96
N TRP A 749 1.86 -10.49 -22.20
CA TRP A 749 3.06 -10.02 -22.88
C TRP A 749 2.97 -8.56 -23.30
N ARG A 750 1.86 -8.12 -23.91
CA ARG A 750 1.73 -6.76 -24.46
C ARG A 750 1.08 -5.82 -23.45
N GLY A 751 0.15 -6.33 -22.65
CA GLY A 751 -0.48 -5.59 -21.55
C GLY A 751 0.46 -5.42 -20.35
N PHE A 752 1.05 -6.51 -19.85
CA PHE A 752 1.81 -6.48 -18.59
C PHE A 752 3.34 -6.35 -18.78
N VAL A 753 3.98 -7.19 -19.60
CA VAL A 753 5.45 -7.21 -19.74
C VAL A 753 5.94 -6.00 -20.54
N GLN A 754 5.42 -5.76 -21.74
CA GLN A 754 5.88 -4.69 -22.62
C GLN A 754 5.65 -3.29 -22.04
N SER A 755 4.55 -3.08 -21.31
CA SER A 755 4.27 -1.79 -20.65
C SER A 755 5.29 -1.44 -19.55
N ARG A 756 6.03 -2.44 -19.03
CA ARG A 756 7.03 -2.28 -17.95
C ARG A 756 8.46 -2.40 -18.44
N ALA A 757 8.73 -3.32 -19.35
CA ALA A 757 10.08 -3.66 -19.82
C ALA A 757 10.41 -3.06 -21.19
N GLY A 758 9.42 -2.52 -21.90
CA GLY A 758 9.58 -2.00 -23.25
C GLY A 758 9.57 -3.09 -24.34
N TYR A 759 9.51 -2.63 -25.59
CA TYR A 759 9.33 -3.47 -26.79
C TYR A 759 10.42 -4.52 -26.97
N VAL A 760 11.69 -4.11 -26.94
CA VAL A 760 12.84 -4.99 -27.23
C VAL A 760 12.91 -6.11 -26.21
N THR A 761 12.88 -5.78 -24.92
CA THR A 761 12.94 -6.77 -23.84
C THR A 761 11.73 -7.70 -23.87
N SER A 762 10.53 -7.19 -24.10
CA SER A 762 9.33 -8.05 -24.20
C SER A 762 9.41 -9.03 -25.36
N THR A 763 9.95 -8.61 -26.51
CA THR A 763 10.11 -9.46 -27.70
C THR A 763 11.10 -10.58 -27.45
N LEU A 764 12.25 -10.26 -26.85
CA LEU A 764 13.28 -11.24 -26.50
C LEU A 764 12.78 -12.24 -25.46
N LEU A 765 12.02 -11.80 -24.46
CA LEU A 765 11.44 -12.68 -23.44
C LEU A 765 10.33 -13.58 -24.01
N TYR A 766 9.47 -13.04 -24.88
CA TYR A 766 8.41 -13.81 -25.54
C TYR A 766 9.00 -14.93 -26.40
N GLY A 767 9.96 -14.61 -27.28
CA GLY A 767 10.69 -15.62 -28.04
C GLY A 767 11.43 -16.59 -27.13
N GLY A 768 12.19 -16.04 -26.17
CA GLY A 768 12.99 -16.79 -25.20
C GLY A 768 12.21 -17.82 -24.38
N ALA A 769 10.91 -17.60 -24.13
CA ALA A 769 10.04 -18.57 -23.48
C ALA A 769 9.97 -19.91 -24.24
N HIS A 770 10.25 -19.92 -25.55
CA HIS A 770 10.26 -21.13 -26.37
C HIS A 770 11.63 -21.82 -26.46
N VAL A 771 12.71 -21.28 -25.88
CA VAL A 771 14.01 -21.96 -25.82
C VAL A 771 13.89 -23.36 -25.19
N VAL A 772 12.99 -23.50 -24.22
CA VAL A 772 12.75 -24.76 -23.49
C VAL A 772 12.06 -25.84 -24.31
N THR A 773 11.56 -25.48 -25.49
CA THR A 773 10.94 -26.45 -26.40
C THR A 773 11.99 -27.24 -27.19
N GLU A 774 13.26 -26.84 -27.12
CA GLU A 774 14.37 -27.40 -27.91
C GLU A 774 14.08 -27.38 -29.44
N ASN A 775 13.13 -26.53 -29.85
CA ASN A 775 12.68 -26.35 -31.23
C ASN A 775 13.10 -24.95 -31.69
N ALA A 776 14.22 -24.89 -32.41
CA ALA A 776 14.80 -23.64 -32.91
C ALA A 776 13.85 -22.91 -33.87
N THR A 777 13.04 -23.66 -34.63
CA THR A 777 12.05 -23.09 -35.55
C THR A 777 10.89 -22.43 -34.81
N LEU A 778 10.39 -23.05 -33.74
CA LEU A 778 9.37 -22.47 -32.86
C LEU A 778 9.88 -21.22 -32.15
N LEU A 779 11.12 -21.25 -31.64
CA LEU A 779 11.77 -20.09 -31.04
C LEU A 779 11.85 -18.91 -32.04
N GLY A 780 12.29 -19.17 -33.27
CA GLY A 780 12.35 -18.16 -34.33
C GLY A 780 10.96 -17.61 -34.68
N ALA A 781 9.99 -18.48 -34.92
CA ALA A 781 8.60 -18.13 -35.22
C ALA A 781 7.98 -17.27 -34.10
N ALA A 782 8.09 -17.71 -32.85
CA ALA A 782 7.61 -16.96 -31.70
C ALA A 782 8.30 -15.60 -31.57
N THR A 783 9.60 -15.50 -31.85
CA THR A 783 10.32 -14.22 -31.82
C THR A 783 9.80 -13.26 -32.89
N VAL A 784 9.51 -13.75 -34.11
CA VAL A 784 8.97 -12.94 -35.22
C VAL A 784 7.56 -12.45 -34.92
N ALA A 785 6.65 -13.33 -34.48
CA ALA A 785 5.30 -12.95 -34.06
C ALA A 785 5.35 -12.00 -32.84
N GLY A 786 6.24 -12.31 -31.91
CA GLY A 786 6.74 -11.49 -30.80
C GLY A 786 6.94 -10.03 -31.19
N ALA A 787 7.88 -9.84 -32.11
CA ALA A 787 8.31 -8.56 -32.65
C ALA A 787 7.17 -7.84 -33.40
N TYR A 788 6.40 -8.58 -34.21
CA TYR A 788 5.30 -8.02 -34.99
C TYR A 788 4.21 -7.40 -34.10
N TRP A 789 3.64 -8.16 -33.17
CA TRP A 789 2.61 -7.63 -32.26
C TRP A 789 3.19 -6.60 -31.29
N GLY A 790 4.44 -6.79 -30.86
CA GLY A 790 5.14 -5.83 -30.01
C GLY A 790 5.34 -4.46 -30.68
N LEU A 791 5.69 -4.45 -31.97
CA LEU A 791 5.84 -3.22 -32.75
C LEU A 791 4.49 -2.52 -32.93
N LEU A 792 3.43 -3.27 -33.29
CA LEU A 792 2.08 -2.71 -33.40
C LEU A 792 1.61 -2.09 -32.08
N ARG A 793 1.89 -2.74 -30.95
CA ARG A 793 1.62 -2.20 -29.61
C ARG A 793 2.38 -0.90 -29.37
N ALA A 794 3.66 -0.83 -29.74
CA ALA A 794 4.48 0.38 -29.60
C ALA A 794 3.99 1.53 -30.50
N LEU A 795 3.40 1.21 -31.65
CA LEU A 795 2.78 2.16 -32.59
C LEU A 795 1.35 2.56 -32.18
N GLY A 796 0.87 2.17 -31.00
CA GLY A 796 -0.41 2.60 -30.45
C GLY A 796 -1.61 1.72 -30.85
N MET A 797 -1.39 0.50 -31.36
CA MET A 797 -2.50 -0.43 -31.61
C MET A 797 -3.19 -0.81 -30.28
N PRO A 798 -4.54 -0.73 -30.20
CA PRO A 798 -5.29 -1.11 -29.00
C PRO A 798 -5.05 -2.58 -28.61
N LEU A 799 -5.01 -2.87 -27.31
CA LEU A 799 -4.76 -4.22 -26.80
C LEU A 799 -5.82 -5.22 -27.27
N GLY A 800 -7.08 -4.79 -27.35
CA GLY A 800 -8.18 -5.61 -27.86
C GLY A 800 -8.00 -6.04 -29.32
N ALA A 801 -7.38 -5.19 -30.16
CA ALA A 801 -7.08 -5.53 -31.55
C ALA A 801 -5.95 -6.57 -31.65
N LEU A 802 -4.95 -6.49 -30.76
CA LEU A 802 -3.86 -7.48 -30.69
C LEU A 802 -4.37 -8.85 -30.22
N VAL A 803 -5.28 -8.87 -29.23
CA VAL A 803 -5.98 -10.11 -28.82
C VAL A 803 -6.69 -10.75 -30.00
N ILE A 804 -7.47 -9.97 -30.78
CA ILE A 804 -8.14 -10.48 -31.98
C ILE A 804 -7.13 -10.96 -33.02
N SER A 805 -6.05 -10.21 -33.24
CA SER A 805 -4.98 -10.57 -34.19
C SER A 805 -4.35 -11.91 -33.85
N HIS A 806 -3.96 -12.11 -32.59
CA HIS A 806 -3.35 -13.36 -32.11
C HIS A 806 -4.32 -14.54 -32.26
N VAL A 807 -5.54 -14.41 -31.74
CA VAL A 807 -6.56 -15.48 -31.83
C VAL A 807 -6.88 -15.84 -33.28
N ALA A 808 -7.11 -14.84 -34.14
CA ALA A 808 -7.44 -15.09 -35.54
C ALA A 808 -6.27 -15.73 -36.28
N TRP A 809 -5.04 -15.27 -36.01
CA TRP A 809 -3.84 -15.83 -36.61
C TRP A 809 -3.62 -17.28 -36.16
N ASP A 810 -3.69 -17.58 -34.87
CA ASP A 810 -3.53 -18.94 -34.33
C ASP A 810 -4.52 -19.92 -34.96
N ILE A 811 -5.81 -19.57 -34.98
CA ILE A 811 -6.83 -20.42 -35.59
C ILE A 811 -6.54 -20.60 -37.08
N TRP A 812 -6.19 -19.52 -37.79
CA TRP A 812 -5.97 -19.57 -39.22
C TRP A 812 -4.76 -20.42 -39.59
N ILE A 813 -3.60 -20.14 -39.00
CA ILE A 813 -2.35 -20.82 -39.31
C ILE A 813 -2.35 -22.27 -38.81
N PHE A 814 -3.01 -22.56 -37.69
CA PHE A 814 -2.94 -23.88 -37.05
C PHE A 814 -4.05 -24.84 -37.52
N LEU A 815 -5.24 -24.32 -37.85
CA LEU A 815 -6.44 -25.14 -38.11
C LEU A 815 -7.04 -24.98 -39.51
N VAL A 816 -6.83 -23.84 -40.18
CA VAL A 816 -7.48 -23.53 -41.47
C VAL A 816 -6.52 -23.69 -42.65
N ALA A 817 -5.38 -23.00 -42.61
CA ALA A 817 -4.43 -22.91 -43.71
C ALA A 817 -2.98 -22.96 -43.21
N PRO A 818 -2.50 -24.12 -42.71
CA PRO A 818 -1.12 -24.30 -42.32
C PRO A 818 -0.17 -24.04 -43.48
N THR A 819 1.07 -23.64 -43.15
CA THR A 819 2.10 -23.32 -44.15
C THR A 819 2.77 -24.54 -44.78
N GLU A 820 2.43 -25.75 -44.32
CA GLU A 820 2.84 -26.99 -44.97
C GLU A 820 1.98 -27.28 -46.21
N ASP A 821 2.63 -27.72 -47.29
CA ASP A 821 1.95 -28.48 -48.34
C ASP A 821 1.48 -29.80 -47.69
N VAL A 822 0.20 -29.85 -47.32
CA VAL A 822 -0.43 -31.11 -46.94
C VAL A 822 -0.48 -31.96 -48.21
N ALA A 823 0.45 -32.89 -48.33
CA ALA A 823 0.25 -34.02 -49.24
C ALA A 823 -0.94 -34.81 -48.67
N ASP A 824 -2.08 -34.71 -49.35
CA ASP A 824 -3.28 -35.53 -49.09
C ASP A 824 -2.97 -37.03 -49.15
#